data_AF-A0A3Q8B7V7-F1
#
_entry.id   AF-A0A3Q8B7V7-F1
#
_cell.length_a   1.000
_cell.length_b   1.000
_cell.length_c   1.000
_cell.angle_alpha   90.00
_cell.angle_beta   90.00
_cell.angle_gamma   90.00
#
_symmetry.space_group_name_H-M   'P 1'
#
loop_
_entity.id
_entity.type
_entity.pdbx_description
1 polymer ?
#
loop_
_entity_poly.entity_id
_entity_poly.type
_entity_poly.pdbx_seq_one_letter_code
_entity_poly.pdbx_strand_id
1 'polypeptide(L)'
;MLIISLIENLLIEKLGNYFRGIFGKMRLKWFTKRLKNEIEYSVLKQYGNEIYYLDFDQFLIEQDVLNKIIINFLNQDILQSKTINQSVDFYINLFIEKYPKYKLYNSKIKQILQKYFEIIFRQLNKIGTPESQALCRTIREIIDGIDRQLQHITAIVDDNNAMLKQVVDDNNAMLKQVVDGNFRMRSYIETLLTTLGDSFDQSNYFERSLFQDTEGSKEKDSLDTLLQYRKVVLKGEAGFGKTFEIFKLINQLCAKYSNYQLIPVYVPLVEYVDGLGTLFEIIQSKMEPFCEGNSKEAINQLFANNQLALFFDGIDDIIDERKRLKFFSEVNQLMTQYKQNFFFFTTRNNRYKNELGEEKNFFLTNLTDGMIQSDLIRLGWYSNLPKAYLELFRNPLFYKIGKTVLANRQNKELFNRTQIFTEYFENNYRYKNSYSELSLHETLNLFGKFSYEHFDRSSFTYSEVDKIISAYPVSTPNKRNIIDYFINFGIFSTSDRINFSHKLFKEFCAAYYITNNLTVSSNTELLEKLIHNEEWREVVIFISGLFSTIDEQDKFLDYVLQHNLPLYIECINSKNDLLRNNGITDLTMEENIGRILSEIHKTYSFIVENYFHPISEQFEPFITENQVDSKIGITGSIVENSLYYWFDIVDKSVPDVKVVSSNLLSQARQEYQATIFFKTTRMVQHSTNLELSGFIGDSGRKIAVELIKSNLKDILEKQSLPASNYILCELLKNTKGRLPWLKDIDELPLMDKKVRKIIEEILQDCPKVASFTTSEGVELFSLNKLLTILLHSGVNYNNSIIPGRDIDYSESNGLTMNLYSTKRKIEIVETFFNFAEASYLEMVKCNFPNIYRYFSKFQDMPYKLLITYKDYEMDPWICYYRVACSGDRNLVEVSLGDSFKDYESANDEILQSYQLLGRIPKNSSLYRSAFSNLLFSRNSSENTPLSNHVYEEIRNSLEEIFGKI
;
A
#
# COMPACT_ATOMS: atom_id res chain seq x y z
N MET A 1 -30.44 19.11 39.15
CA MET A 1 -31.78 19.70 38.95
C MET A 1 -32.05 20.07 37.48
N LEU A 2 -31.01 20.43 36.71
CA LEU A 2 -31.09 20.78 35.28
C LEU A 2 -31.25 19.58 34.32
N ILE A 3 -30.62 18.42 34.58
CA ILE A 3 -30.83 17.17 33.81
C ILE A 3 -32.31 16.78 33.72
N ILE A 4 -33.05 17.04 34.79
CA ILE A 4 -34.47 16.75 34.89
C ILE A 4 -35.27 17.63 33.91
N SER A 5 -34.87 18.89 33.73
CA SER A 5 -35.50 19.82 32.78
C SER A 5 -35.26 19.45 31.32
N LEU A 6 -34.09 18.88 31.01
CA LEU A 6 -33.79 18.35 29.68
C LEU A 6 -34.69 17.16 29.33
N ILE A 7 -34.85 16.23 30.28
CA ILE A 7 -35.74 15.08 30.14
C ILE A 7 -37.20 15.53 30.05
N GLU A 8 -37.62 16.54 30.83
CA GLU A 8 -38.97 17.13 30.70
C GLU A 8 -39.25 17.66 29.29
N ASN A 9 -38.30 18.39 28.69
CA ASN A 9 -38.45 18.93 27.34
C ASN A 9 -38.57 17.83 26.29
N LEU A 10 -37.70 16.80 26.34
CA LEU A 10 -37.78 15.63 25.47
C LEU A 10 -39.14 14.92 25.59
N LEU A 11 -39.66 14.78 26.81
CA LEU A 11 -40.94 14.13 27.06
C LEU A 11 -42.13 14.96 26.58
N ILE A 12 -42.08 16.29 26.71
CA ILE A 12 -43.09 17.19 26.13
C ILE A 12 -43.08 17.08 24.61
N GLU A 13 -41.90 16.99 23.99
CA GLU A 13 -41.75 16.86 22.55
C GLU A 13 -42.30 15.52 22.04
N LYS A 14 -41.92 14.40 22.64
CA LYS A 14 -42.29 13.05 22.16
C LYS A 14 -43.64 12.54 22.66
N LEU A 15 -44.09 12.97 23.84
CA LEU A 15 -45.33 12.55 24.49
C LEU A 15 -46.32 13.72 24.68
N GLY A 16 -46.21 14.78 23.87
CA GLY A 16 -46.93 16.04 24.06
C GLY A 16 -48.45 15.91 24.20
N ASN A 17 -49.06 14.92 23.53
CA ASN A 17 -50.49 14.62 23.67
C ASN A 17 -50.86 14.06 25.05
N TYR A 18 -49.98 13.28 25.69
CA TYR A 18 -50.17 12.72 27.02
C TYR A 18 -50.03 13.78 28.14
N PHE A 19 -49.19 14.79 27.90
CA PHE A 19 -48.92 15.88 28.85
C PHE A 19 -49.72 17.17 28.58
N ARG A 20 -50.65 17.16 27.62
CA ARG A 20 -51.49 18.32 27.28
C ARG A 20 -52.59 18.58 28.34
N GLY A 21 -52.92 19.86 28.57
CA GLY A 21 -53.99 20.27 29.50
C GLY A 21 -53.58 20.28 30.99
N ILE A 22 -54.52 20.64 31.88
CA ILE A 22 -54.27 20.81 33.33
C ILE A 22 -53.83 19.48 33.98
N PHE A 23 -54.51 18.38 33.65
CA PHE A 23 -54.16 17.04 34.15
C PHE A 23 -52.85 16.51 33.57
N GLY A 24 -52.54 16.81 32.30
CA GLY A 24 -51.26 16.49 31.69
C GLY A 24 -50.07 17.19 32.37
N LYS A 25 -50.21 18.49 32.69
CA LYS A 25 -49.22 19.25 33.47
C LYS A 25 -49.01 18.66 34.87
N MET A 26 -50.07 18.18 35.54
CA MET A 26 -49.92 17.50 36.83
C MET A 26 -49.20 16.15 36.69
N ARG A 27 -49.49 15.37 35.64
CA ARG A 27 -48.80 14.10 35.35
C ARG A 27 -47.31 14.32 35.09
N LEU A 28 -46.95 15.34 34.31
CA LEU A 28 -45.55 15.72 34.07
C LEU A 28 -44.86 16.06 35.40
N LYS A 29 -45.46 16.93 36.22
CA LYS A 29 -44.90 17.31 37.52
C LYS A 29 -44.68 16.12 38.48
N TRP A 30 -45.57 15.12 38.44
CA TRP A 30 -45.44 13.88 39.21
C TRP A 30 -44.33 12.97 38.67
N PHE A 31 -44.22 12.85 37.35
CA PHE A 31 -43.13 12.12 36.69
C PHE A 31 -41.77 12.73 37.07
N THR A 32 -41.63 14.05 36.92
CA THR A 32 -40.44 14.82 37.29
C THR A 32 -40.03 14.61 38.74
N LYS A 33 -41.01 14.64 39.67
CA LYS A 33 -40.75 14.42 41.09
C LYS A 33 -40.21 13.01 41.36
N ARG A 34 -40.75 11.99 40.68
CA ARG A 34 -40.28 10.59 40.82
C ARG A 34 -38.89 10.41 40.23
N LEU A 35 -38.66 10.97 39.04
CA LEU A 35 -37.36 10.96 38.38
C LEU A 35 -36.29 11.62 39.27
N LYS A 36 -36.61 12.78 39.86
CA LYS A 36 -35.74 13.49 40.81
C LYS A 36 -35.32 12.59 41.97
N ASN A 37 -36.28 11.97 42.63
CA ASN A 37 -36.03 11.13 43.81
C ASN A 37 -35.16 9.90 43.47
N GLU A 38 -35.38 9.28 42.31
CA GLU A 38 -34.59 8.11 41.90
C GLU A 38 -33.16 8.45 41.48
N ILE A 39 -32.95 9.60 40.81
CA ILE A 39 -31.60 10.11 40.52
C ILE A 39 -30.85 10.43 41.81
N GLU A 40 -31.53 11.07 42.77
CA GLU A 40 -30.94 11.41 44.07
C GLU A 40 -30.49 10.16 44.84
N TYR A 41 -31.31 9.11 44.83
CA TYR A 41 -31.00 7.86 45.53
C TYR A 41 -29.97 6.99 44.80
N SER A 42 -30.10 6.84 43.47
CA SER A 42 -29.36 5.82 42.71
C SER A 42 -28.08 6.35 42.06
N VAL A 43 -27.96 7.67 41.90
CA VAL A 43 -26.78 8.30 41.28
C VAL A 43 -26.05 9.17 42.29
N LEU A 44 -26.71 10.20 42.84
CA LEU A 44 -26.05 11.16 43.74
C LEU A 44 -25.53 10.50 45.03
N LYS A 45 -26.28 9.59 45.65
CA LYS A 45 -25.82 8.90 46.87
C LYS A 45 -24.63 7.96 46.63
N GLN A 46 -24.52 7.36 45.44
CA GLN A 46 -23.50 6.36 45.12
C GLN A 46 -22.24 6.99 44.52
N TYR A 47 -22.39 8.02 43.68
CA TYR A 47 -21.29 8.60 42.91
C TYR A 47 -21.02 10.07 43.25
N GLY A 48 -21.87 10.74 44.03
CA GLY A 48 -21.78 12.19 44.27
C GLY A 48 -20.52 12.67 44.96
N ASN A 49 -19.80 11.78 45.66
CA ASN A 49 -18.52 12.07 46.31
C ASN A 49 -17.30 11.72 45.44
N GLU A 50 -17.51 11.14 44.25
CA GLU A 50 -16.42 10.78 43.36
C GLU A 50 -15.84 12.05 42.70
N ILE A 51 -14.52 12.09 42.54
CA ILE A 51 -13.78 13.30 42.12
C ILE A 51 -14.15 13.83 40.73
N TYR A 52 -14.75 13.00 39.88
CA TYR A 52 -15.14 13.31 38.50
C TYR A 52 -16.63 13.67 38.36
N TYR A 53 -17.45 13.43 39.39
CA TYR A 53 -18.91 13.45 39.26
C TYR A 53 -19.48 14.84 38.96
N LEU A 54 -19.04 15.88 39.69
CA LEU A 54 -19.56 17.24 39.52
C LEU A 54 -19.27 17.80 38.13
N ASP A 55 -18.02 17.65 37.67
CA ASP A 55 -17.60 18.07 36.33
C ASP A 55 -18.38 17.30 35.25
N PHE A 56 -18.63 15.99 35.45
CA PHE A 56 -19.41 15.18 34.52
C PHE A 56 -20.90 15.57 34.49
N ASP A 57 -21.53 15.79 35.64
CA ASP A 57 -22.94 16.23 35.74
C ASP A 57 -23.16 17.56 35.02
N GLN A 58 -22.26 18.53 35.22
CA GLN A 58 -22.29 19.81 34.53
C GLN A 58 -22.11 19.63 33.01
N PHE A 59 -21.19 18.77 32.59
CA PHE A 59 -20.96 18.46 31.17
C PHE A 59 -22.21 17.86 30.49
N LEU A 60 -22.87 16.89 31.12
CA LEU A 60 -24.09 16.27 30.60
C LEU A 60 -25.19 17.30 30.32
N ILE A 61 -25.27 18.34 31.15
CA ILE A 61 -26.23 19.45 31.02
C ILE A 61 -25.83 20.40 29.90
N GLU A 62 -24.59 20.91 29.92
CA GLU A 62 -24.09 21.89 28.94
C GLU A 62 -24.17 21.35 27.51
N GLN A 63 -23.91 20.05 27.34
CA GLN A 63 -23.87 19.39 26.04
C GLN A 63 -25.19 18.69 25.66
N ASP A 64 -26.21 18.69 26.52
CA ASP A 64 -27.50 18.01 26.32
C ASP A 64 -27.35 16.53 25.91
N VAL A 65 -26.45 15.81 26.56
CA VAL A 65 -25.96 14.48 26.12
C VAL A 65 -27.08 13.43 26.08
N LEU A 66 -27.87 13.34 27.16
CA LEU A 66 -28.91 12.30 27.29
C LEU A 66 -29.99 12.43 26.22
N ASN A 67 -30.42 13.65 25.93
CA ASN A 67 -31.43 13.92 24.93
C ASN A 67 -30.95 13.51 23.52
N LYS A 68 -29.72 13.91 23.18
CA LYS A 68 -29.11 13.60 21.87
C LYS A 68 -28.95 12.10 21.65
N ILE A 69 -28.42 11.37 22.63
CA ILE A 69 -28.31 9.91 22.54
C ILE A 69 -29.70 9.29 22.33
N ILE A 70 -30.72 9.68 23.09
CA ILE A 70 -32.07 9.09 22.97
C ILE A 70 -32.71 9.40 21.60
N ILE A 71 -32.59 10.64 21.11
CA ILE A 71 -33.14 11.03 19.80
C ILE A 71 -32.53 10.18 18.68
N ASN A 72 -31.22 9.91 18.75
CA ASN A 72 -30.50 9.14 17.74
C ASN A 72 -30.94 7.67 17.63
N PHE A 73 -31.52 7.09 18.69
CA PHE A 73 -31.87 5.66 18.73
C PHE A 73 -33.38 5.37 18.67
N LEU A 74 -34.23 6.38 18.47
CA LEU A 74 -35.69 6.23 18.40
C LEU A 74 -36.25 5.49 17.16
N ASN A 75 -35.43 5.12 16.18
CA ASN A 75 -35.77 4.32 15.00
C ASN A 75 -34.92 3.04 15.02
N GLN A 76 -35.62 1.91 15.02
CA GLN A 76 -35.06 0.58 15.29
C GLN A 76 -34.38 -0.07 14.06
N ASP A 77 -34.35 0.57 12.89
CA ASP A 77 -33.85 -0.04 11.64
C ASP A 77 -32.31 -0.01 11.48
N ILE A 78 -31.57 0.57 12.43
CA ILE A 78 -30.10 0.82 12.35
C ILE A 78 -29.25 -0.26 13.04
N LEU A 79 -29.86 -1.32 13.59
CA LEU A 79 -29.19 -2.22 14.54
C LEU A 79 -28.18 -3.24 13.98
N GLN A 80 -27.66 -3.08 12.77
CA GLN A 80 -26.67 -4.00 12.21
C GLN A 80 -25.48 -3.30 11.54
N SER A 81 -24.60 -2.68 12.35
CA SER A 81 -23.12 -2.73 12.26
C SER A 81 -22.48 -1.47 12.89
N LYS A 82 -22.09 -1.60 14.18
CA LYS A 82 -21.58 -0.58 15.14
C LYS A 82 -22.56 0.54 15.52
N THR A 83 -22.61 0.82 16.82
CA THR A 83 -23.83 0.89 17.66
C THR A 83 -23.81 2.08 18.60
N ILE A 84 -24.91 2.34 19.32
CA ILE A 84 -25.08 3.08 20.60
C ILE A 84 -23.79 3.50 21.31
N ASN A 85 -22.88 2.54 21.42
CA ASN A 85 -21.56 2.64 21.98
C ASN A 85 -20.71 3.78 21.38
N GLN A 86 -20.68 3.98 20.06
CA GLN A 86 -19.89 5.05 19.43
C GLN A 86 -20.40 6.45 19.79
N SER A 87 -21.73 6.64 19.84
CA SER A 87 -22.33 7.90 20.28
C SER A 87 -22.07 8.16 21.76
N VAL A 88 -22.19 7.13 22.60
CA VAL A 88 -21.84 7.20 24.03
C VAL A 88 -20.36 7.53 24.22
N ASP A 89 -19.47 6.85 23.50
CA ASP A 89 -18.03 7.01 23.58
C ASP A 89 -17.60 8.39 23.08
N PHE A 90 -18.27 8.96 22.06
CA PHE A 90 -18.04 10.34 21.65
C PHE A 90 -18.22 11.34 22.80
N TYR A 91 -19.35 11.28 23.52
CA TYR A 91 -19.62 12.22 24.60
C TYR A 91 -18.72 11.97 25.81
N ILE A 92 -18.36 10.73 26.10
CA ILE A 92 -17.40 10.43 27.16
C ILE A 92 -16.01 10.97 26.77
N ASN A 93 -15.56 10.77 25.54
CA ASN A 93 -14.26 11.25 25.09
C ASN A 93 -14.21 12.79 24.96
N LEU A 94 -15.31 13.43 24.56
CA LEU A 94 -15.44 14.88 24.62
C LEU A 94 -15.35 15.42 26.06
N PHE A 95 -15.89 14.68 27.04
CA PHE A 95 -15.71 15.00 28.46
C PHE A 95 -14.24 14.83 28.90
N ILE A 96 -13.59 13.73 28.51
CA ILE A 96 -12.17 13.48 28.81
C ILE A 96 -11.27 14.52 28.14
N GLU A 97 -11.57 14.98 26.93
CA GLU A 97 -10.84 16.06 26.25
C GLU A 97 -10.90 17.36 27.08
N LYS A 98 -12.08 17.70 27.61
CA LYS A 98 -12.26 18.88 28.46
C LYS A 98 -11.63 18.71 29.85
N TYR A 99 -11.58 17.47 30.37
CA TYR A 99 -11.06 17.13 31.70
C TYR A 99 -10.11 15.90 31.68
N PRO A 100 -8.87 16.03 31.16
CA PRO A 100 -7.99 14.88 30.92
C PRO A 100 -7.64 14.05 32.16
N LYS A 101 -7.63 14.69 33.34
CA LYS A 101 -7.40 14.06 34.66
C LYS A 101 -8.35 12.89 34.98
N TYR A 102 -9.48 12.78 34.28
CA TYR A 102 -10.50 11.76 34.58
C TYR A 102 -10.48 10.53 33.67
N LYS A 103 -9.49 10.39 32.79
CA LYS A 103 -9.38 9.28 31.84
C LYS A 103 -9.50 7.89 32.48
N LEU A 104 -8.94 7.72 33.68
CA LEU A 104 -9.00 6.46 34.46
C LEU A 104 -10.40 6.03 34.87
N TYR A 105 -11.34 6.96 34.91
CA TYR A 105 -12.70 6.71 35.38
C TYR A 105 -13.67 6.45 34.23
N ASN A 106 -13.18 6.25 33.00
CA ASN A 106 -14.01 6.07 31.81
C ASN A 106 -15.10 4.99 32.00
N SER A 107 -14.74 3.81 32.52
CA SER A 107 -15.70 2.74 32.82
C SER A 107 -16.74 3.13 33.88
N LYS A 108 -16.33 3.85 34.94
CA LYS A 108 -17.24 4.37 35.98
C LYS A 108 -18.16 5.47 35.45
N ILE A 109 -17.64 6.37 34.62
CA ILE A 109 -18.41 7.43 33.95
C ILE A 109 -19.48 6.81 33.04
N LYS A 110 -19.11 5.77 32.29
CA LYS A 110 -20.03 4.99 31.46
C LYS A 110 -21.12 4.29 32.27
N GLN A 111 -20.79 3.72 33.43
CA GLN A 111 -21.77 3.16 34.37
C GLN A 111 -22.76 4.22 34.89
N ILE A 112 -22.30 5.43 35.21
CA ILE A 112 -23.19 6.51 35.64
C ILE A 112 -24.17 6.88 34.52
N LEU A 113 -23.67 6.96 33.28
CA LEU A 113 -24.50 7.23 32.11
C LEU A 113 -25.55 6.11 31.89
N GLN A 114 -25.15 4.84 32.02
CA GLN A 114 -26.07 3.69 32.00
C GLN A 114 -27.16 3.82 33.06
N LYS A 115 -26.79 4.21 34.30
CA LYS A 115 -27.74 4.40 35.41
C LYS A 115 -28.75 5.51 35.12
N TYR A 116 -28.34 6.61 34.49
CA TYR A 116 -29.29 7.61 34.03
C TYR A 116 -30.32 7.01 33.05
N PHE A 117 -29.89 6.24 32.05
CA PHE A 117 -30.81 5.59 31.11
C PHE A 117 -31.74 4.57 31.79
N GLU A 118 -31.24 3.76 32.74
CA GLU A 118 -32.07 2.81 33.51
C GLU A 118 -33.18 3.52 34.29
N ILE A 119 -32.88 4.66 34.90
CA ILE A 119 -33.86 5.45 35.67
C ILE A 119 -34.92 6.02 34.73
N ILE A 120 -34.49 6.59 33.59
CA ILE A 120 -35.39 7.12 32.56
C ILE A 120 -36.30 6.00 32.05
N PHE A 121 -35.74 4.84 31.68
CA PHE A 121 -36.48 3.66 31.24
C PHE A 121 -37.54 3.23 32.27
N ARG A 122 -37.16 3.10 33.55
CA ARG A 122 -38.08 2.69 34.62
C ARG A 122 -39.23 3.65 34.81
N GLN A 123 -38.99 4.97 34.71
CA GLN A 123 -40.06 5.95 34.86
C GLN A 123 -40.97 6.00 33.62
N LEU A 124 -40.40 5.93 32.42
CA LEU A 124 -41.15 5.91 31.17
C LEU A 124 -42.04 4.68 31.06
N ASN A 125 -41.53 3.50 31.43
CA ASN A 125 -42.30 2.25 31.34
C ASN A 125 -43.58 2.27 32.20
N LYS A 126 -43.64 3.14 33.23
CA LYS A 126 -44.84 3.35 34.07
C LYS A 126 -45.94 4.20 33.39
N ILE A 127 -45.64 4.89 32.29
CA ILE A 127 -46.60 5.73 31.54
C ILE A 127 -47.51 4.87 30.66
N GLY A 128 -46.94 3.87 29.97
CA GLY A 128 -47.71 2.85 29.24
C GLY A 128 -48.42 3.29 27.95
N THR A 129 -48.11 4.47 27.39
CA THR A 129 -48.63 4.87 26.06
C THR A 129 -47.82 4.22 24.94
N PRO A 130 -48.38 4.06 23.71
CA PRO A 130 -47.63 3.52 22.57
C PRO A 130 -46.31 4.26 22.29
N GLU A 131 -46.33 5.58 22.36
CA GLU A 131 -45.15 6.43 22.15
C GLU A 131 -44.13 6.27 23.28
N SER A 132 -44.59 6.10 24.53
CA SER A 132 -43.73 5.82 25.67
C SER A 132 -43.12 4.42 25.59
N GLN A 133 -43.83 3.45 25.03
CA GLN A 133 -43.31 2.09 24.83
C GLN A 133 -42.27 2.05 23.72
N ALA A 134 -42.44 2.82 22.63
CA ALA A 134 -41.41 2.98 21.60
C ALA A 134 -40.12 3.57 22.19
N LEU A 135 -40.23 4.65 22.96
CA LEU A 135 -39.10 5.27 23.67
C LEU A 135 -38.44 4.30 24.68
N CYS A 136 -39.22 3.46 25.35
CA CYS A 136 -38.69 2.42 26.25
C CYS A 136 -37.90 1.35 25.51
N ARG A 137 -38.29 0.94 24.30
CA ARG A 137 -37.54 -0.05 23.51
C ARG A 137 -36.17 0.48 23.13
N THR A 138 -36.12 1.71 22.62
CA THR A 138 -34.89 2.44 22.33
C THR A 138 -33.96 2.56 23.54
N ILE A 139 -34.49 3.02 24.67
CA ILE A 139 -33.66 3.18 25.87
C ILE A 139 -33.17 1.83 26.40
N ARG A 140 -33.97 0.77 26.25
CA ARG A 140 -33.54 -0.59 26.59
C ARG A 140 -32.39 -1.05 25.68
N GLU A 141 -32.47 -0.81 24.37
CA GLU A 141 -31.35 -1.11 23.47
C GLU A 141 -30.10 -0.34 23.85
N ILE A 142 -30.24 0.93 24.28
CA ILE A 142 -29.11 1.74 24.78
C ILE A 142 -28.48 1.09 26.01
N ILE A 143 -29.33 0.74 27.00
CA ILE A 143 -28.90 0.07 28.23
C ILE A 143 -28.20 -1.24 27.88
N ASP A 144 -28.79 -2.09 27.04
CA ASP A 144 -28.26 -3.39 26.64
C ASP A 144 -26.95 -3.24 25.86
N GLY A 145 -26.80 -2.20 25.03
CA GLY A 145 -25.57 -1.91 24.29
C GLY A 145 -24.41 -1.54 25.21
N ILE A 146 -24.67 -0.63 26.17
CA ILE A 146 -23.70 -0.26 27.20
C ILE A 146 -23.41 -1.45 28.11
N ASP A 147 -24.42 -2.23 28.47
CA ASP A 147 -24.29 -3.40 29.34
C ASP A 147 -23.46 -4.49 28.67
N ARG A 148 -23.68 -4.78 27.39
CA ARG A 148 -22.84 -5.73 26.62
C ARG A 148 -21.38 -5.30 26.60
N GLN A 149 -21.08 -4.01 26.45
CA GLN A 149 -19.69 -3.53 26.57
C GLN A 149 -19.15 -3.74 27.97
N LEU A 150 -19.89 -3.37 29.01
CA LEU A 150 -19.46 -3.56 30.40
C LEU A 150 -19.32 -5.05 30.77
N GLN A 151 -20.17 -5.93 30.25
CA GLN A 151 -20.13 -7.37 30.42
C GLN A 151 -19.00 -8.01 29.61
N HIS A 152 -18.75 -7.58 28.37
CA HIS A 152 -17.61 -8.02 27.57
C HIS A 152 -16.29 -7.63 28.23
N ILE A 153 -16.22 -6.41 28.78
CA ILE A 153 -15.12 -5.96 29.64
C ILE A 153 -14.98 -6.92 30.83
N THR A 154 -16.06 -7.23 31.52
CA THR A 154 -16.04 -8.12 32.70
C THR A 154 -15.67 -9.57 32.33
N ALA A 155 -16.13 -10.10 31.19
CA ALA A 155 -15.88 -11.46 30.73
C ALA A 155 -14.46 -11.66 30.20
N ILE A 156 -13.91 -10.71 29.43
CA ILE A 156 -12.49 -10.71 29.04
C ILE A 156 -11.60 -10.63 30.27
N VAL A 157 -11.99 -9.80 31.23
CA VAL A 157 -11.32 -9.69 32.52
C VAL A 157 -11.41 -11.04 33.25
N ASP A 158 -12.57 -11.69 33.31
CA ASP A 158 -12.78 -12.95 34.04
C ASP A 158 -12.14 -14.20 33.38
N ASP A 159 -12.19 -14.34 32.06
CA ASP A 159 -11.53 -15.41 31.30
C ASP A 159 -10.00 -15.32 31.41
N ASN A 160 -9.45 -14.10 31.48
CA ASN A 160 -8.02 -13.89 31.73
C ASN A 160 -7.66 -13.95 33.22
N ASN A 161 -8.61 -13.69 34.14
CA ASN A 161 -8.38 -13.61 35.59
C ASN A 161 -8.04 -14.96 36.22
N ALA A 162 -8.53 -16.09 35.72
CA ALA A 162 -8.25 -17.40 36.34
C ALA A 162 -6.75 -17.80 36.21
N MET A 163 -6.10 -17.48 35.07
CA MET A 163 -4.65 -17.65 34.88
C MET A 163 -3.82 -16.48 35.44
N LEU A 164 -4.32 -15.24 35.36
CA LEU A 164 -3.58 -14.05 35.84
C LEU A 164 -3.51 -13.96 37.37
N LYS A 165 -4.53 -14.41 38.13
CA LYS A 165 -4.55 -14.27 39.61
C LYS A 165 -3.36 -14.95 40.27
N GLN A 166 -3.02 -16.17 39.85
CA GLN A 166 -1.97 -16.96 40.50
C GLN A 166 -0.56 -16.46 40.12
N VAL A 167 -0.37 -15.93 38.92
CA VAL A 167 0.94 -15.46 38.44
C VAL A 167 1.23 -13.99 38.81
N VAL A 168 0.20 -13.15 38.93
CA VAL A 168 0.35 -11.73 39.28
C VAL A 168 0.46 -11.52 40.79
N ASP A 169 -0.16 -12.36 41.63
CA ASP A 169 -0.02 -12.26 43.09
C ASP A 169 1.40 -12.64 43.57
N ASP A 170 2.05 -13.61 42.92
CA ASP A 170 3.45 -13.98 43.20
C ASP A 170 4.47 -12.93 42.67
N ASN A 171 4.18 -12.28 41.53
CA ASN A 171 5.08 -11.26 40.96
C ASN A 171 4.90 -9.86 41.57
N ASN A 172 3.70 -9.49 42.02
CA ASN A 172 3.49 -8.29 42.84
C ASN A 172 4.24 -8.39 44.19
N ALA A 173 4.48 -9.61 44.69
CA ALA A 173 5.35 -9.83 45.84
C ALA A 173 6.84 -9.62 45.53
N MET A 174 7.30 -9.91 44.30
CA MET A 174 8.67 -9.59 43.85
C MET A 174 8.87 -8.10 43.54
N LEU A 175 7.89 -7.42 42.92
CA LEU A 175 7.94 -5.97 42.68
C LEU A 175 7.88 -5.15 43.97
N LYS A 176 7.22 -5.66 45.02
CA LYS A 176 7.26 -5.10 46.38
C LYS A 176 8.66 -5.00 46.98
N GLN A 177 9.66 -5.74 46.46
CA GLN A 177 11.02 -5.74 47.00
C GLN A 177 11.92 -4.65 46.38
N VAL A 178 11.47 -3.85 45.39
CA VAL A 178 12.37 -2.99 44.58
C VAL A 178 11.89 -1.52 44.38
N VAL A 179 11.48 -0.80 45.45
CA VAL A 179 11.44 0.71 45.55
C VAL A 179 10.09 1.45 45.25
N ASP A 180 10.03 2.73 45.69
CA ASP A 180 8.97 3.76 45.89
C ASP A 180 8.04 4.17 44.71
N GLY A 181 7.58 3.22 43.90
CA GLY A 181 6.49 3.48 42.93
C GLY A 181 5.92 2.19 42.34
N ASN A 182 4.60 2.08 42.23
CA ASN A 182 3.92 0.83 41.86
C ASN A 182 3.15 0.97 40.54
N PHE A 183 3.47 0.15 39.52
CA PHE A 183 2.72 0.09 38.26
C PHE A 183 1.59 -0.93 38.35
N ARG A 184 0.34 -0.49 38.21
CA ARG A 184 -0.87 -1.32 38.29
C ARG A 184 -1.06 -2.16 37.02
N MET A 185 -0.20 -3.17 36.86
CA MET A 185 -0.14 -4.05 35.69
C MET A 185 -1.48 -4.63 35.27
N ARG A 186 -2.23 -5.15 36.25
CA ARG A 186 -3.54 -5.76 36.00
C ARG A 186 -4.50 -4.77 35.38
N SER A 187 -4.65 -3.60 35.99
CA SER A 187 -5.53 -2.54 35.48
C SER A 187 -5.09 -2.03 34.10
N TYR A 188 -3.77 -2.02 33.83
CA TYR A 188 -3.24 -1.65 32.52
C TYR A 188 -3.64 -2.66 31.43
N ILE A 189 -3.36 -3.95 31.64
CA ILE A 189 -3.69 -5.03 30.70
C ILE A 189 -5.20 -5.11 30.46
N GLU A 190 -6.01 -5.02 31.51
CA GLU A 190 -7.48 -5.01 31.42
C GLU A 190 -7.97 -3.83 30.56
N THR A 191 -7.38 -2.63 30.74
CA THR A 191 -7.73 -1.44 29.94
C THR A 191 -7.30 -1.59 28.48
N LEU A 192 -6.12 -2.15 28.23
CA LEU A 192 -5.62 -2.36 26.87
C LEU A 192 -6.47 -3.36 26.09
N LEU A 193 -6.78 -4.52 26.68
CA LEU A 193 -7.65 -5.54 26.09
C LEU A 193 -9.07 -5.00 25.84
N THR A 194 -9.59 -4.18 26.75
CA THR A 194 -10.88 -3.51 26.57
C THR A 194 -10.88 -2.56 25.37
N THR A 195 -9.89 -1.67 25.30
CA THR A 195 -9.83 -0.61 24.28
C THR A 195 -9.59 -1.19 22.88
N LEU A 196 -8.81 -2.27 22.79
CA LEU A 196 -8.49 -2.94 21.53
C LEU A 196 -9.54 -3.98 21.12
N GLY A 197 -10.17 -4.66 22.07
CA GLY A 197 -11.20 -5.69 21.81
C GLY A 197 -12.44 -5.15 21.10
N ASP A 198 -12.88 -3.92 21.42
CA ASP A 198 -13.98 -3.26 20.70
C ASP A 198 -13.62 -2.92 19.22
N SER A 199 -12.32 -2.89 18.93
CA SER A 199 -11.75 -2.60 17.60
C SER A 199 -11.39 -3.87 16.82
N PHE A 200 -11.14 -4.99 17.51
CA PHE A 200 -10.72 -6.27 16.95
C PHE A 200 -11.81 -7.35 17.10
N ASP A 201 -12.56 -7.60 16.03
CA ASP A 201 -13.45 -8.75 15.96
C ASP A 201 -12.68 -9.95 15.38
N GLN A 202 -12.33 -10.91 16.24
CA GLN A 202 -11.56 -12.09 15.87
C GLN A 202 -12.26 -12.93 14.78
N SER A 203 -13.60 -12.89 14.68
CA SER A 203 -14.34 -13.60 13.64
C SER A 203 -14.10 -13.05 12.23
N ASN A 204 -13.63 -11.79 12.15
CA ASN A 204 -13.35 -11.06 10.92
C ASN A 204 -11.87 -11.03 10.54
N TYR A 205 -10.98 -11.61 11.35
CA TYR A 205 -9.56 -11.68 11.07
C TYR A 205 -9.19 -13.03 10.45
N PHE A 206 -8.35 -12.97 9.41
CA PHE A 206 -7.80 -14.13 8.75
C PHE A 206 -6.37 -14.37 9.24
N GLU A 207 -6.13 -15.56 9.79
CA GLU A 207 -4.78 -15.98 10.20
C GLU A 207 -3.83 -15.96 9.01
N ARG A 208 -2.71 -15.25 9.18
CA ARG A 208 -1.72 -14.99 8.13
C ARG A 208 -0.32 -14.98 8.71
N SER A 209 0.65 -15.15 7.82
CA SER A 209 2.05 -15.23 8.17
C SER A 209 2.80 -13.96 7.75
N LEU A 210 3.94 -13.74 8.39
CA LEU A 210 4.93 -12.76 7.98
C LEU A 210 6.02 -13.43 7.14
N PHE A 211 6.46 -12.75 6.09
CA PHE A 211 7.61 -13.15 5.28
C PHE A 211 8.50 -11.95 4.95
N GLN A 212 9.73 -12.21 4.54
CA GLN A 212 10.65 -11.17 4.03
C GLN A 212 10.67 -11.23 2.50
N ASP A 213 10.77 -10.10 1.83
CA ASP A 213 10.82 -10.04 0.35
C ASP A 213 12.23 -10.38 -0.16
N THR A 214 12.70 -11.58 0.19
CA THR A 214 13.98 -12.15 -0.22
C THR A 214 13.78 -13.57 -0.72
N GLU A 215 14.52 -13.97 -1.76
CA GLU A 215 14.41 -15.31 -2.33
C GLU A 215 14.66 -16.39 -1.26
N GLY A 216 13.70 -17.30 -1.08
CA GLY A 216 13.78 -18.41 -0.12
C GLY A 216 13.37 -18.07 1.32
N SER A 217 12.79 -16.89 1.57
CA SER A 217 12.28 -16.53 2.90
C SER A 217 11.18 -17.50 3.37
N LYS A 218 11.21 -17.85 4.66
CA LYS A 218 10.19 -18.72 5.27
C LYS A 218 9.13 -17.87 5.93
N GLU A 219 7.88 -18.20 5.66
CA GLU A 219 6.72 -17.68 6.40
C GLU A 219 6.82 -18.05 7.89
N LYS A 220 6.52 -17.09 8.78
CA LYS A 220 6.53 -17.25 10.23
C LYS A 220 5.31 -16.57 10.87
N ASP A 221 4.92 -17.04 12.05
CA ASP A 221 3.94 -16.32 12.87
C ASP A 221 4.51 -14.97 13.34
N SER A 222 3.62 -13.99 13.50
CA SER A 222 3.99 -12.63 13.88
C SER A 222 4.63 -12.55 15.27
N LEU A 223 4.17 -13.35 16.24
CA LEU A 223 4.71 -13.32 17.60
C LEU A 223 6.11 -13.93 17.62
N ASP A 224 6.28 -15.07 16.93
CA ASP A 224 7.59 -15.71 16.78
C ASP A 224 8.58 -14.76 16.10
N THR A 225 8.12 -14.01 15.10
CA THR A 225 8.93 -12.99 14.41
C THR A 225 9.32 -11.86 15.37
N LEU A 226 8.38 -11.30 16.14
CA LEU A 226 8.68 -10.26 17.13
C LEU A 226 9.67 -10.75 18.18
N LEU A 227 9.48 -11.96 18.71
CA LEU A 227 10.36 -12.55 19.71
C LEU A 227 11.76 -12.82 19.16
N GLN A 228 11.87 -13.24 17.91
CA GLN A 228 13.15 -13.51 17.26
C GLN A 228 13.93 -12.24 16.94
N TYR A 229 13.30 -11.24 16.31
CA TYR A 229 13.99 -10.09 15.73
C TYR A 229 14.03 -8.88 16.66
N ARG A 230 13.19 -8.85 17.70
CA ARG A 230 12.94 -7.74 18.64
C ARG A 230 12.45 -6.44 18.03
N LYS A 231 12.93 -6.06 16.85
CA LYS A 231 12.40 -4.97 16.05
C LYS A 231 11.77 -5.58 14.80
N VAL A 232 10.58 -5.14 14.45
CA VAL A 232 9.82 -5.62 13.29
C VAL A 232 9.18 -4.41 12.63
N VAL A 233 9.36 -4.26 11.33
CA VAL A 233 8.71 -3.26 10.49
C VAL A 233 7.82 -3.98 9.50
N LEU A 234 6.53 -3.94 9.75
CA LEU A 234 5.52 -4.54 8.90
C LEU A 234 5.12 -3.58 7.78
N LYS A 235 5.57 -3.89 6.57
CA LYS A 235 5.22 -3.18 5.33
C LYS A 235 4.04 -3.84 4.64
N GLY A 236 3.32 -3.05 3.86
CA GLY A 236 2.25 -3.55 2.99
C GLY A 236 1.34 -2.44 2.51
N GLU A 237 0.50 -2.75 1.54
CA GLU A 237 -0.47 -1.81 0.97
C GLU A 237 -1.51 -1.34 2.00
N ALA A 238 -2.30 -0.34 1.61
CA ALA A 238 -3.45 0.08 2.39
C ALA A 238 -4.51 -1.03 2.46
N GLY A 239 -5.16 -1.23 3.61
CA GLY A 239 -6.20 -2.26 3.75
C GLY A 239 -5.69 -3.67 4.03
N PHE A 240 -4.36 -3.87 4.02
CA PHE A 240 -3.74 -5.19 4.20
C PHE A 240 -3.86 -5.80 5.62
N GLY A 241 -4.47 -5.08 6.57
CA GLY A 241 -4.70 -5.59 7.93
C GLY A 241 -3.49 -5.50 8.88
N LYS A 242 -2.55 -4.58 8.64
CA LYS A 242 -1.37 -4.37 9.50
C LYS A 242 -1.72 -4.01 10.95
N THR A 243 -2.68 -3.09 11.14
CA THR A 243 -3.22 -2.74 12.46
C THR A 243 -3.90 -3.93 13.16
N PHE A 244 -4.60 -4.78 12.40
CA PHE A 244 -5.20 -6.01 12.96
C PHE A 244 -4.13 -6.99 13.44
N GLU A 245 -2.98 -7.05 12.75
CA GLU A 245 -1.84 -7.85 13.18
C GLU A 245 -1.27 -7.38 14.52
N ILE A 246 -1.16 -6.06 14.71
CA ILE A 246 -0.78 -5.49 16.02
C ILE A 246 -1.78 -5.91 17.10
N PHE A 247 -3.08 -5.81 16.82
CA PHE A 247 -4.11 -6.17 17.81
C PHE A 247 -4.07 -7.66 18.17
N LYS A 248 -3.85 -8.54 17.19
CA LYS A 248 -3.61 -9.97 17.42
C LYS A 248 -2.40 -10.16 18.36
N LEU A 249 -1.27 -9.52 18.08
CA LEU A 249 -0.05 -9.61 18.89
C LEU A 249 -0.26 -9.13 20.32
N ILE A 250 -0.90 -7.98 20.50
CA ILE A 250 -1.19 -7.44 21.82
C ILE A 250 -2.09 -8.39 22.60
N ASN A 251 -3.16 -8.91 21.99
CA ASN A 251 -4.04 -9.88 22.62
C ASN A 251 -3.28 -11.15 23.06
N GLN A 252 -2.38 -11.66 22.21
CA GLN A 252 -1.55 -12.82 22.53
C GLN A 252 -0.57 -12.55 23.68
N LEU A 253 0.09 -11.38 23.68
CA LEU A 253 1.03 -10.98 24.74
C LEU A 253 0.32 -10.78 26.09
N CYS A 254 -0.86 -10.17 26.08
CA CYS A 254 -1.68 -10.02 27.28
C CYS A 254 -2.15 -11.38 27.82
N ALA A 255 -2.67 -12.25 26.96
CA ALA A 255 -3.15 -13.58 27.37
C ALA A 255 -2.01 -14.49 27.87
N LYS A 256 -0.80 -14.34 27.32
CA LYS A 256 0.40 -15.13 27.67
C LYS A 256 1.40 -14.31 28.49
N TYR A 257 0.97 -13.29 29.21
CA TYR A 257 1.87 -12.39 29.96
C TYR A 257 2.74 -13.16 30.96
N SER A 258 2.19 -14.22 31.59
CA SER A 258 2.93 -15.11 32.49
C SER A 258 4.18 -15.73 31.88
N ASN A 259 4.17 -15.96 30.56
CA ASN A 259 5.21 -16.68 29.86
C ASN A 259 6.31 -15.74 29.36
N TYR A 260 5.92 -14.54 28.92
CA TYR A 260 6.84 -13.60 28.27
C TYR A 260 7.25 -12.43 29.17
N GLN A 261 6.43 -12.08 30.18
CA GLN A 261 6.59 -10.90 31.04
C GLN A 261 6.75 -9.57 30.28
N LEU A 262 6.19 -9.50 29.07
CA LEU A 262 6.23 -8.32 28.20
C LEU A 262 4.93 -7.52 28.28
N ILE A 263 5.07 -6.22 28.50
CA ILE A 263 3.99 -5.24 28.61
C ILE A 263 3.80 -4.60 27.23
N PRO A 264 2.72 -4.92 26.51
CA PRO A 264 2.43 -4.27 25.24
C PRO A 264 2.01 -2.82 25.44
N VAL A 265 2.57 -1.90 24.66
CA VAL A 265 2.23 -0.49 24.64
C VAL A 265 1.87 -0.09 23.21
N TYR A 266 0.62 0.29 22.99
CA TYR A 266 0.11 0.67 21.67
C TYR A 266 0.14 2.18 21.46
N VAL A 267 0.76 2.61 20.36
CA VAL A 267 0.91 4.01 19.95
C VAL A 267 0.43 4.18 18.50
N PRO A 268 -0.82 4.61 18.29
CA PRO A 268 -1.28 5.04 16.96
C PRO A 268 -0.51 6.29 16.53
N LEU A 269 0.25 6.22 15.44
CA LEU A 269 1.04 7.35 14.95
C LEU A 269 0.18 8.41 14.24
N VAL A 270 -1.06 8.07 13.89
CA VAL A 270 -2.10 9.05 13.50
C VAL A 270 -2.37 10.10 14.60
N GLU A 271 -2.05 9.78 15.87
CA GLU A 271 -2.16 10.67 17.02
C GLU A 271 -0.88 11.51 17.25
N TYR A 272 0.19 11.32 16.46
CA TYR A 272 1.44 12.08 16.57
C TYR A 272 1.27 13.49 15.97
N VAL A 273 0.61 14.38 16.73
CA VAL A 273 0.27 15.77 16.34
C VAL A 273 1.03 16.82 17.17
N ASP A 274 1.00 18.08 16.70
CA ASP A 274 1.67 19.19 17.39
C ASP A 274 1.13 19.36 18.82
N GLY A 275 2.04 19.45 19.80
CA GLY A 275 1.73 19.75 21.20
C GLY A 275 1.80 18.56 22.17
N LEU A 276 2.01 17.33 21.69
CA LEU A 276 2.07 16.12 22.54
C LEU A 276 3.46 15.79 23.12
N GLY A 277 4.45 16.67 22.93
CA GLY A 277 5.79 16.49 23.48
C GLY A 277 6.72 15.62 22.61
N THR A 278 7.66 14.92 23.25
CA THR A 278 8.53 13.89 22.64
C THR A 278 7.81 12.54 22.58
N LEU A 279 8.24 11.63 21.70
CA LEU A 279 7.72 10.25 21.62
C LEU A 279 7.73 9.54 22.98
N PHE A 280 8.75 9.82 23.79
CA PHE A 280 8.87 9.28 25.13
C PHE A 280 7.77 9.80 26.06
N GLU A 281 7.46 11.09 26.01
CA GLU A 281 6.36 11.70 26.78
C GLU A 281 5.00 11.13 26.35
N ILE A 282 4.82 10.85 25.05
CA ILE A 282 3.60 10.20 24.55
C ILE A 282 3.46 8.80 25.16
N ILE A 283 4.52 8.00 25.15
CA ILE A 283 4.51 6.66 25.77
C ILE A 283 4.23 6.77 27.27
N GLN A 284 4.89 7.70 27.97
CA GLN A 284 4.68 7.93 29.39
C GLN A 284 3.23 8.30 29.70
N SER A 285 2.62 9.19 28.91
CA SER A 285 1.23 9.62 29.13
C SER A 285 0.21 8.48 29.02
N LYS A 286 0.49 7.44 28.22
CA LYS A 286 -0.38 6.25 28.10
C LYS A 286 -0.24 5.31 29.30
N MET A 287 0.86 5.36 30.05
CA MET A 287 1.16 4.47 31.17
C MET A 287 1.01 5.14 32.54
N GLU A 288 1.26 6.44 32.63
CA GLU A 288 1.21 7.25 33.85
C GLU A 288 -0.09 7.08 34.67
N PRO A 289 -1.28 7.00 34.05
CA PRO A 289 -2.52 6.80 34.80
C PRO A 289 -2.53 5.51 35.65
N PHE A 290 -1.67 4.55 35.34
CA PHE A 290 -1.57 3.26 36.02
C PHE A 290 -0.43 3.22 37.05
N CYS A 291 0.28 4.33 37.27
CA CYS A 291 1.33 4.44 38.26
C CYS A 291 0.81 4.98 39.61
N GLU A 292 1.30 4.43 40.71
CA GLU A 292 1.20 5.01 42.05
C GLU A 292 2.55 5.61 42.45
N GLY A 293 2.54 6.83 43.01
CA GLY A 293 3.77 7.52 43.39
C GLY A 293 4.46 8.20 42.19
N ASN A 294 5.77 8.06 42.08
CA ASN A 294 6.56 8.71 41.04
C ASN A 294 6.40 7.97 39.68
N SER A 295 5.41 8.40 38.88
CA SER A 295 5.07 7.81 37.58
C SER A 295 6.27 7.72 36.62
N LYS A 296 7.08 8.78 36.56
CA LYS A 296 8.24 8.89 35.67
C LYS A 296 9.30 7.84 36.01
N GLU A 297 9.59 7.65 37.29
CA GLU A 297 10.58 6.68 37.75
C GLU A 297 10.10 5.24 37.51
N ALA A 298 8.84 4.94 37.85
CA ALA A 298 8.25 3.63 37.60
C ALA A 298 8.32 3.24 36.12
N ILE A 299 7.94 4.15 35.21
CA ILE A 299 7.97 3.88 33.76
C ILE A 299 9.42 3.73 33.25
N ASN A 300 10.35 4.58 33.70
CA ASN A 300 11.76 4.46 33.33
C ASN A 300 12.36 3.10 33.73
N GLN A 301 11.96 2.57 34.90
CA GLN A 301 12.40 1.23 35.33
C GLN A 301 11.86 0.13 34.42
N LEU A 302 10.62 0.21 33.94
CA LEU A 302 10.07 -0.76 32.97
C LEU A 302 10.88 -0.79 31.67
N PHE A 303 11.31 0.38 31.18
CA PHE A 303 12.22 0.49 30.04
C PHE A 303 13.59 -0.15 30.33
N ALA A 304 14.20 0.16 31.48
CA ALA A 304 15.52 -0.35 31.86
C ALA A 304 15.52 -1.87 32.10
N ASN A 305 14.41 -2.42 32.58
CA ASN A 305 14.22 -3.85 32.84
C ASN A 305 13.83 -4.65 31.59
N ASN A 306 13.71 -4.01 30.43
CA ASN A 306 13.40 -4.65 29.14
C ASN A 306 12.02 -5.33 29.10
N GLN A 307 11.05 -4.77 29.83
CA GLN A 307 9.72 -5.35 30.00
C GLN A 307 8.71 -4.84 28.98
N LEU A 308 9.10 -4.00 28.01
CA LEU A 308 8.16 -3.35 27.08
C LEU A 308 8.18 -3.96 25.68
N ALA A 309 6.99 -4.10 25.11
CA ALA A 309 6.77 -4.32 23.69
C ALA A 309 6.00 -3.12 23.11
N LEU A 310 6.70 -2.28 22.36
CA LEU A 310 6.21 -1.01 21.84
C LEU A 310 5.68 -1.22 20.41
N PHE A 311 4.40 -0.93 20.20
CA PHE A 311 3.72 -1.06 18.92
C PHE A 311 3.39 0.33 18.37
N PHE A 312 4.06 0.72 17.28
CA PHE A 312 3.89 2.00 16.59
C PHE A 312 3.14 1.79 15.28
N ASP A 313 1.88 2.22 15.24
CA ASP A 313 0.97 1.89 14.15
C ASP A 313 0.80 3.06 13.18
N GLY A 314 1.20 2.87 11.92
CA GLY A 314 0.95 3.80 10.82
C GLY A 314 2.00 4.91 10.69
N ILE A 315 3.28 4.58 10.44
CA ILE A 315 4.31 5.60 10.15
C ILE A 315 3.86 6.51 8.99
N ASP A 316 3.17 5.92 8.01
CA ASP A 316 2.62 6.65 6.87
C ASP A 316 1.45 7.58 7.20
N ASP A 317 0.90 7.51 8.41
CA ASP A 317 -0.12 8.44 8.91
C ASP A 317 0.49 9.72 9.50
N ILE A 318 1.81 9.79 9.68
CA ILE A 318 2.53 11.04 9.96
C ILE A 318 2.73 11.77 8.63
N ILE A 319 1.74 12.59 8.26
CA ILE A 319 1.70 13.28 6.96
C ILE A 319 2.82 14.32 6.85
N ASP A 320 3.02 15.13 7.89
CA ASP A 320 4.06 16.16 7.90
C ASP A 320 5.48 15.55 7.91
N GLU A 321 6.24 15.85 6.87
CA GLU A 321 7.59 15.30 6.68
C GLU A 321 8.56 15.69 7.80
N ARG A 322 8.50 16.92 8.32
CA ARG A 322 9.36 17.36 9.43
C ARG A 322 9.04 16.59 10.70
N LYS A 323 7.76 16.32 10.96
CA LYS A 323 7.32 15.51 12.11
C LYS A 323 7.73 14.06 11.97
N ARG A 324 7.63 13.50 10.76
CA ARG A 324 8.07 12.13 10.49
C ARG A 324 9.59 11.99 10.67
N LEU A 325 10.38 12.97 10.22
CA LEU A 325 11.82 13.02 10.48
C LEU A 325 12.13 13.12 11.98
N LYS A 326 11.38 13.97 12.72
CA LYS A 326 11.47 14.05 14.18
C LYS A 326 11.16 12.69 14.84
N PHE A 327 10.07 12.04 14.42
CA PHE A 327 9.69 10.72 14.91
C PHE A 327 10.80 9.69 14.70
N PHE A 328 11.38 9.61 13.50
CA PHE A 328 12.51 8.72 13.22
C PHE A 328 13.71 9.01 14.11
N SER A 329 14.06 10.29 14.31
CA SER A 329 15.14 10.69 15.22
C SER A 329 14.88 10.22 16.65
N GLU A 330 13.69 10.47 17.19
CA GLU A 330 13.34 10.14 18.57
C GLU A 330 13.24 8.64 18.80
N VAL A 331 12.68 7.88 17.85
CA VAL A 331 12.56 6.44 17.99
C VAL A 331 13.90 5.73 17.80
N ASN A 332 14.77 6.22 16.92
CA ASN A 332 16.14 5.70 16.80
C ASN A 332 16.94 5.95 18.08
N GLN A 333 16.78 7.13 18.70
CA GLN A 333 17.36 7.39 20.02
C GLN A 333 16.81 6.42 21.08
N LEU A 334 15.49 6.22 21.11
CA LEU A 334 14.84 5.30 22.05
C LEU A 334 15.32 3.85 21.88
N MET A 335 15.41 3.37 20.64
CA MET A 335 15.91 2.04 20.30
C MET A 335 17.40 1.87 20.60
N THR A 336 18.18 2.94 20.53
CA THR A 336 19.61 2.93 20.89
C THR A 336 19.78 2.83 22.40
N GLN A 337 19.02 3.64 23.14
CA GLN A 337 19.06 3.69 24.61
C GLN A 337 18.51 2.40 25.25
N TYR A 338 17.44 1.83 24.68
CA TYR A 338 16.71 0.69 25.25
C TYR A 338 16.63 -0.50 24.30
N LYS A 339 17.78 -0.89 23.74
CA LYS A 339 17.93 -1.89 22.65
C LYS A 339 17.32 -3.28 22.88
N GLN A 340 17.08 -3.65 24.14
CA GLN A 340 16.56 -4.97 24.51
C GLN A 340 15.02 -5.01 24.62
N ASN A 341 14.34 -3.87 24.56
CA ASN A 341 12.88 -3.85 24.44
C ASN A 341 12.44 -4.28 23.03
N PHE A 342 11.16 -4.60 22.89
CA PHE A 342 10.57 -5.02 21.62
C PHE A 342 9.91 -3.83 20.93
N PHE A 343 10.04 -3.75 19.61
CA PHE A 343 9.56 -2.66 18.77
C PHE A 343 8.85 -3.24 17.55
N PHE A 344 7.61 -2.86 17.32
CA PHE A 344 6.84 -3.29 16.17
C PHE A 344 6.26 -2.06 15.47
N PHE A 345 6.56 -1.91 14.19
CA PHE A 345 6.16 -0.77 13.38
C PHE A 345 5.26 -1.23 12.24
N THR A 346 4.31 -0.40 11.82
CA THR A 346 3.56 -0.63 10.57
C THR A 346 3.66 0.58 9.66
N THR A 347 3.71 0.33 8.35
CA THR A 347 3.80 1.41 7.34
C THR A 347 3.36 0.94 5.95
N ARG A 348 3.05 1.88 5.06
CA ARG A 348 2.89 1.63 3.62
C ARG A 348 4.24 1.61 2.91
N ASN A 349 4.33 0.81 1.83
CA ASN A 349 5.56 0.62 1.04
C ASN A 349 6.18 1.94 0.56
N ASN A 350 5.36 2.90 0.13
CA ASN A 350 5.83 4.16 -0.45
C ASN A 350 6.23 5.24 0.57
N ARG A 351 6.03 5.01 1.87
CA ARG A 351 6.12 6.03 2.92
C ARG A 351 7.23 5.81 3.94
N TYR A 352 7.92 4.68 3.81
CA TYR A 352 9.03 4.27 4.65
C TYR A 352 10.15 3.71 3.78
N LYS A 353 11.31 4.34 3.87
CA LYS A 353 12.51 4.10 3.08
C LYS A 353 13.62 3.55 3.96
N ASN A 354 13.24 2.72 4.91
CA ASN A 354 14.15 1.97 5.78
C ASN A 354 14.87 2.79 6.83
N GLU A 355 14.29 3.94 7.22
CA GLU A 355 14.82 4.85 8.25
C GLU A 355 14.98 4.20 9.64
N LEU A 356 14.48 2.96 9.82
CA LEU A 356 14.60 2.14 11.03
C LEU A 356 15.43 0.84 10.83
N GLY A 357 16.10 0.68 9.67
CA GLY A 357 16.87 -0.50 9.31
C GLY A 357 16.09 -1.51 8.43
N GLU A 358 16.74 -2.10 7.42
CA GLU A 358 16.07 -3.00 6.48
C GLU A 358 15.93 -4.48 6.95
N GLU A 359 16.80 -5.03 7.84
CA GLU A 359 16.85 -6.48 8.18
C GLU A 359 15.56 -7.01 8.84
N LYS A 360 14.65 -6.09 9.18
CA LYS A 360 13.47 -6.30 10.00
C LYS A 360 12.20 -5.90 9.27
N ASN A 361 12.27 -5.72 7.96
CA ASN A 361 11.10 -5.53 7.11
C ASN A 361 10.40 -6.86 6.86
N PHE A 362 9.12 -6.90 7.17
CA PHE A 362 8.26 -8.05 6.93
C PHE A 362 7.03 -7.61 6.15
N PHE A 363 6.45 -8.55 5.44
CA PHE A 363 5.21 -8.39 4.70
C PHE A 363 4.22 -9.43 5.19
N LEU A 364 2.95 -9.05 5.27
CA LEU A 364 1.86 -10.00 5.49
C LEU A 364 1.60 -10.79 4.22
N THR A 365 1.27 -12.07 4.34
CA THR A 365 0.76 -12.85 3.20
C THR A 365 -0.58 -12.29 2.68
N ASN A 366 -0.84 -12.47 1.39
CA ASN A 366 -2.15 -12.20 0.79
C ASN A 366 -3.23 -13.14 1.37
N LEU A 367 -4.50 -12.74 1.29
CA LEU A 367 -5.58 -13.73 1.42
C LEU A 367 -5.51 -14.68 0.22
N THR A 368 -5.47 -15.98 0.50
CA THR A 368 -5.49 -16.98 -0.57
C THR A 368 -6.91 -17.15 -1.11
N ASP A 369 -7.02 -17.50 -2.39
CA ASP A 369 -8.31 -17.75 -3.04
C ASP A 369 -9.12 -18.82 -2.25
N GLY A 370 -8.44 -19.82 -1.66
CA GLY A 370 -9.06 -20.84 -0.81
C GLY A 370 -9.62 -20.31 0.52
N MET A 371 -8.96 -19.34 1.16
CA MET A 371 -9.47 -18.69 2.39
C MET A 371 -10.73 -17.88 2.10
N ILE A 372 -10.72 -17.12 1.01
CA ILE A 372 -11.86 -16.32 0.55
C ILE A 372 -13.05 -17.25 0.25
N GLN A 373 -12.84 -18.29 -0.58
CA GLN A 373 -13.89 -19.23 -0.95
C GLN A 373 -14.49 -19.94 0.27
N SER A 374 -13.65 -20.36 1.22
CA SER A 374 -14.10 -21.06 2.43
C SER A 374 -14.96 -20.17 3.33
N ASP A 375 -14.60 -18.89 3.48
CA ASP A 375 -15.40 -17.93 4.25
C ASP A 375 -16.75 -17.65 3.58
N LEU A 376 -16.78 -17.49 2.25
CA LEU A 376 -18.04 -17.30 1.51
C LEU A 376 -18.97 -18.52 1.62
N ILE A 377 -18.43 -19.74 1.53
CA ILE A 377 -19.19 -20.98 1.72
C ILE A 377 -19.75 -21.04 3.15
N ARG A 378 -18.95 -20.68 4.16
CA ARG A 378 -19.38 -20.61 5.56
C ARG A 378 -20.54 -19.65 5.77
N LEU A 379 -20.58 -18.55 5.01
CA LEU A 379 -21.67 -17.58 5.00
C LEU A 379 -22.90 -18.02 4.18
N GLY A 380 -22.87 -19.24 3.63
CA GLY A 380 -23.97 -19.81 2.84
C GLY A 380 -23.97 -19.37 1.38
N TRP A 381 -22.89 -18.75 0.89
CA TRP A 381 -22.80 -18.30 -0.50
C TRP A 381 -22.03 -19.33 -1.34
N TYR A 382 -22.75 -19.99 -2.25
CA TYR A 382 -22.17 -20.84 -3.28
C TYR A 382 -22.02 -20.05 -4.57
N SER A 383 -20.91 -19.32 -4.72
CA SER A 383 -20.57 -18.71 -6.01
C SER A 383 -19.09 -18.87 -6.33
N ASN A 384 -18.79 -19.32 -7.54
CA ASN A 384 -17.49 -19.11 -8.16
C ASN A 384 -17.38 -17.61 -8.45
N LEU A 385 -16.71 -16.85 -7.57
CA LEU A 385 -16.43 -15.45 -7.86
C LEU A 385 -15.54 -15.37 -9.11
N PRO A 386 -15.81 -14.43 -10.04
CA PRO A 386 -14.88 -14.14 -11.13
C PRO A 386 -13.46 -13.90 -10.60
N LYS A 387 -12.45 -14.35 -11.35
CA LYS A 387 -11.03 -14.18 -10.97
C LYS A 387 -10.69 -12.73 -10.62
N ALA A 388 -11.33 -11.77 -11.30
CA ALA A 388 -11.15 -10.35 -11.03
C ALA A 388 -11.55 -9.93 -9.61
N TYR A 389 -12.61 -10.51 -9.05
CA TYR A 389 -13.00 -10.28 -7.65
C TYR A 389 -12.04 -10.96 -6.68
N LEU A 390 -11.60 -12.17 -6.98
CA LEU A 390 -10.64 -12.88 -6.14
C LEU A 390 -9.34 -12.08 -6.01
N GLU A 391 -8.81 -11.55 -7.12
CA GLU A 391 -7.62 -10.69 -7.12
C GLU A 391 -7.80 -9.44 -6.26
N LEU A 392 -8.94 -8.76 -6.37
CA LEU A 392 -9.25 -7.60 -5.54
C LEU A 392 -9.40 -7.96 -4.04
N PHE A 393 -10.00 -9.11 -3.75
CA PHE A 393 -10.26 -9.60 -2.39
C PHE A 393 -9.05 -10.24 -1.71
N ARG A 394 -7.91 -10.36 -2.39
CA ARG A 394 -6.64 -10.67 -1.73
C ARG A 394 -6.28 -9.63 -0.67
N ASN A 395 -6.76 -8.39 -0.86
CA ASN A 395 -6.74 -7.34 0.15
C ASN A 395 -7.90 -7.50 1.15
N PRO A 396 -7.62 -7.72 2.46
CA PRO A 396 -8.65 -7.93 3.48
C PRO A 396 -9.69 -6.82 3.60
N LEU A 397 -9.32 -5.55 3.43
CA LEU A 397 -10.31 -4.46 3.50
C LEU A 397 -11.28 -4.54 2.32
N PHE A 398 -10.77 -4.72 1.10
CA PHE A 398 -11.63 -4.85 -0.07
C PHE A 398 -12.52 -6.08 0.03
N TYR A 399 -12.02 -7.19 0.56
CA TYR A 399 -12.86 -8.35 0.85
C TYR A 399 -13.94 -8.05 1.89
N LYS A 400 -13.62 -7.36 2.99
CA LYS A 400 -14.60 -6.96 4.01
C LYS A 400 -15.71 -6.06 3.45
N ILE A 401 -15.33 -5.05 2.67
CA ILE A 401 -16.26 -4.14 1.99
C ILE A 401 -17.08 -4.93 0.95
N GLY A 402 -16.40 -5.73 0.13
CA GLY A 402 -16.97 -6.58 -0.90
C GLY A 402 -18.01 -7.55 -0.35
N LYS A 403 -17.74 -8.23 0.78
CA LYS A 403 -18.74 -9.05 1.48
C LYS A 403 -20.01 -8.26 1.76
N THR A 404 -19.90 -7.05 2.31
CA THR A 404 -21.07 -6.21 2.61
C THR A 404 -21.85 -5.85 1.35
N VAL A 405 -21.16 -5.58 0.24
CA VAL A 405 -21.78 -5.25 -1.05
C VAL A 405 -22.45 -6.46 -1.70
N LEU A 406 -21.79 -7.62 -1.68
CA LEU A 406 -22.25 -8.84 -2.34
C LEU A 406 -23.40 -9.54 -1.60
N ALA A 407 -23.54 -9.33 -0.29
CA ALA A 407 -24.62 -9.92 0.51
C ALA A 407 -26.04 -9.60 -0.01
N ASN A 408 -26.18 -8.47 -0.71
CA ASN A 408 -27.47 -7.94 -1.16
C ASN A 408 -27.75 -8.16 -2.65
N ARG A 409 -26.83 -8.75 -3.43
CA ARG A 409 -26.96 -8.90 -4.88
C ARG A 409 -26.86 -10.36 -5.32
N GLN A 410 -27.61 -10.74 -6.35
CA GLN A 410 -27.40 -12.01 -7.04
C GLN A 410 -26.12 -11.91 -7.89
N ASN A 411 -24.98 -12.26 -7.29
CA ASN A 411 -23.59 -12.28 -7.82
C ASN A 411 -23.43 -12.45 -9.35
N LYS A 412 -23.51 -11.37 -10.15
CA LYS A 412 -23.18 -11.37 -11.59
C LYS A 412 -22.55 -10.06 -12.12
N GLU A 413 -22.70 -8.93 -11.44
CA GLU A 413 -22.13 -7.66 -11.89
C GLU A 413 -20.68 -7.54 -11.45
N LEU A 414 -19.81 -7.05 -12.33
CA LEU A 414 -18.40 -6.75 -12.04
C LEU A 414 -18.29 -5.29 -11.61
N PHE A 415 -17.91 -5.05 -10.36
CA PHE A 415 -17.57 -3.73 -9.85
C PHE A 415 -16.07 -3.52 -9.95
N ASN A 416 -15.68 -2.32 -10.37
CA ASN A 416 -14.31 -1.89 -10.21
C ASN A 416 -13.97 -1.63 -8.74
N ARG A 417 -12.66 -1.54 -8.43
CA ARG A 417 -12.17 -1.28 -7.06
C ARG A 417 -12.88 -0.09 -6.41
N THR A 418 -13.14 0.96 -7.17
CA THR A 418 -13.75 2.20 -6.66
C THR A 418 -15.27 2.10 -6.49
N GLN A 419 -15.96 1.45 -7.42
CA GLN A 419 -17.40 1.22 -7.40
C GLN A 419 -17.80 0.37 -6.19
N ILE A 420 -16.96 -0.56 -5.73
CA ILE A 420 -17.20 -1.28 -4.46
C ILE A 420 -17.31 -0.32 -3.28
N PHE A 421 -16.53 0.77 -3.25
CA PHE A 421 -16.68 1.79 -2.22
C PHE A 421 -17.98 2.58 -2.41
N THR A 422 -18.30 3.01 -3.63
CA THR A 422 -19.56 3.71 -3.92
C THR A 422 -20.76 2.89 -3.45
N GLU A 423 -20.82 1.61 -3.83
CA GLU A 423 -21.87 0.66 -3.42
C GLU A 423 -21.90 0.42 -1.91
N TYR A 424 -20.73 0.37 -1.27
CA TYR A 424 -20.66 0.27 0.19
C TYR A 424 -21.25 1.51 0.87
N PHE A 425 -20.95 2.70 0.39
CA PHE A 425 -21.54 3.94 0.89
C PHE A 425 -23.04 4.01 0.61
N GLU A 426 -23.50 3.57 -0.57
CA GLU A 426 -24.92 3.48 -0.91
C GLU A 426 -25.67 2.52 0.00
N ASN A 427 -25.14 1.31 0.21
CA ASN A 427 -25.73 0.34 1.11
C ASN A 427 -25.80 0.90 2.52
N ASN A 428 -24.69 1.42 3.05
CA ASN A 428 -24.68 2.04 4.38
C ASN A 428 -25.68 3.19 4.48
N TYR A 429 -25.78 4.04 3.45
CA TYR A 429 -26.79 5.08 3.40
C TYR A 429 -28.20 4.49 3.44
N ARG A 430 -28.56 3.55 2.56
CA ARG A 430 -29.91 2.95 2.54
C ARG A 430 -30.28 2.27 3.87
N TYR A 431 -29.32 1.63 4.54
CA TYR A 431 -29.53 1.03 5.86
C TYR A 431 -29.59 2.05 7.01
N LYS A 432 -28.92 3.20 6.89
CA LYS A 432 -28.74 4.17 7.99
C LYS A 432 -29.50 5.50 7.81
N ASN A 433 -30.11 5.73 6.65
CA ASN A 433 -30.70 7.02 6.25
C ASN A 433 -32.11 7.29 6.82
N SER A 434 -32.58 6.53 7.81
CA SER A 434 -33.83 6.84 8.50
C SER A 434 -33.79 8.17 9.28
N TYR A 435 -32.65 8.89 9.29
CA TYR A 435 -32.38 10.07 10.12
C TYR A 435 -31.67 11.25 9.46
N SER A 436 -31.12 11.10 8.26
CA SER A 436 -30.44 12.20 7.61
C SER A 436 -31.44 12.91 6.70
N GLU A 437 -31.66 14.21 6.93
CA GLU A 437 -32.32 15.07 5.92
C GLU A 437 -31.42 15.24 4.66
N LEU A 438 -30.22 14.65 4.67
CA LEU A 438 -29.27 14.70 3.57
C LEU A 438 -29.55 13.58 2.57
N SER A 439 -29.56 13.94 1.29
CA SER A 439 -29.41 12.98 0.21
C SER A 439 -28.07 12.23 0.32
N LEU A 440 -27.97 11.08 -0.34
CA LEU A 440 -26.70 10.35 -0.50
C LEU A 440 -25.61 11.26 -1.05
N HIS A 441 -25.96 12.09 -2.04
CA HIS A 441 -25.05 13.04 -2.67
C HIS A 441 -24.55 14.10 -1.67
N GLU A 442 -25.44 14.68 -0.86
CA GLU A 442 -25.07 15.61 0.21
C GLU A 442 -24.20 14.96 1.29
N THR A 443 -24.49 13.71 1.66
CA THR A 443 -23.67 12.92 2.59
C THR A 443 -22.23 12.73 2.06
N LEU A 444 -22.11 12.24 0.83
CA LEU A 444 -20.81 12.01 0.19
C LEU A 444 -20.05 13.32 -0.04
N ASN A 445 -20.75 14.42 -0.37
CA ASN A 445 -20.13 15.74 -0.48
C ASN A 445 -19.64 16.28 0.87
N LEU A 446 -20.38 16.05 1.96
CA LEU A 446 -19.94 16.43 3.31
C LEU A 446 -18.64 15.71 3.67
N PHE A 447 -18.63 14.37 3.57
CA PHE A 447 -17.43 13.57 3.86
C PHE A 447 -16.29 13.90 2.92
N GLY A 448 -16.58 14.09 1.64
CA GLY A 448 -15.59 14.37 0.63
C GLY A 448 -14.95 15.74 0.77
N LYS A 449 -15.75 16.78 1.04
CA LYS A 449 -15.23 18.13 1.30
C LYS A 449 -14.38 18.16 2.57
N PHE A 450 -14.84 17.53 3.65
CA PHE A 450 -14.05 17.38 4.88
C PHE A 450 -12.71 16.69 4.61
N SER A 451 -12.73 15.62 3.80
CA SER A 451 -11.52 14.86 3.45
C SER A 451 -10.55 15.68 2.61
N TYR A 452 -11.06 16.46 1.65
CA TYR A 452 -10.26 17.29 0.75
C TYR A 452 -9.62 18.49 1.48
N GLU A 453 -10.41 19.26 2.25
CA GLU A 453 -9.94 20.47 2.95
C GLU A 453 -8.96 20.16 4.09
N HIS A 454 -9.03 18.94 4.64
CA HIS A 454 -8.18 18.50 5.74
C HIS A 454 -7.38 17.25 5.37
N PHE A 455 -6.99 17.13 4.09
CA PHE A 455 -6.24 15.98 3.60
C PHE A 455 -4.89 15.80 4.33
N ASP A 456 -4.26 16.91 4.69
CA ASP A 456 -2.95 16.90 5.37
C ASP A 456 -3.03 16.65 6.89
N ARG A 457 -4.24 16.47 7.44
CA ARG A 457 -4.48 16.20 8.87
C ARG A 457 -4.82 14.74 9.13
N SER A 458 -4.13 14.12 10.09
CA SER A 458 -4.29 12.71 10.44
C SER A 458 -5.47 12.46 11.40
N SER A 459 -5.69 13.35 12.37
CA SER A 459 -6.74 13.23 13.39
C SER A 459 -7.20 14.59 13.92
N PHE A 460 -8.40 14.61 14.51
CA PHE A 460 -9.08 15.82 14.98
C PHE A 460 -9.51 15.66 16.43
N THR A 461 -9.52 16.74 17.19
CA THR A 461 -10.20 16.75 18.49
C THR A 461 -11.71 16.71 18.30
N TYR A 462 -12.43 16.29 19.33
CA TYR A 462 -13.89 16.25 19.32
C TYR A 462 -14.47 17.67 19.14
N SER A 463 -13.85 18.66 19.77
CA SER A 463 -14.21 20.08 19.61
C SER A 463 -13.89 20.65 18.23
N GLU A 464 -12.85 20.19 17.54
CA GLU A 464 -12.55 20.58 16.15
C GLU A 464 -13.62 20.06 15.19
N VAL A 465 -13.98 18.78 15.30
CA VAL A 465 -15.02 18.18 14.45
C VAL A 465 -16.36 18.89 14.66
N ASP A 466 -16.74 19.17 15.91
CA ASP A 466 -17.98 19.91 16.21
C ASP A 466 -18.01 21.28 15.51
N LYS A 467 -16.91 22.04 15.57
CA LYS A 467 -16.79 23.34 14.90
C LYS A 467 -16.82 23.22 13.37
N ILE A 468 -16.06 22.28 12.81
CA ILE A 468 -15.94 22.08 11.37
C ILE A 468 -17.30 21.69 10.79
N ILE A 469 -17.93 20.65 11.35
CA ILE A 469 -19.22 20.15 10.88
C ILE A 469 -20.33 21.19 11.07
N SER A 470 -20.34 21.92 12.19
CA SER A 470 -21.32 23.00 12.43
C SER A 470 -21.22 24.18 11.45
N ALA A 471 -20.04 24.39 10.86
CA ALA A 471 -19.81 25.44 9.88
C ALA A 471 -20.29 25.08 8.46
N TYR A 472 -20.55 23.80 8.16
CA TYR A 472 -21.03 23.42 6.84
C TYR A 472 -22.42 24.01 6.54
N PRO A 473 -22.59 24.64 5.36
CA PRO A 473 -23.88 25.17 4.93
C PRO A 473 -24.74 24.00 4.45
N VAL A 474 -25.54 23.44 5.35
CA VAL A 474 -26.47 22.36 5.04
C VAL A 474 -27.89 22.90 5.09
N SER A 475 -28.73 22.48 4.14
CA SER A 475 -30.13 22.91 3.94
C SER A 475 -31.06 22.56 5.12
N THR A 476 -30.56 21.79 6.07
CA THR A 476 -31.30 21.15 7.16
C THR A 476 -31.34 22.03 8.43
N PRO A 477 -32.48 22.15 9.14
CA PRO A 477 -32.60 22.99 10.34
C PRO A 477 -31.74 22.53 11.53
N ASN A 478 -31.27 21.27 11.55
CA ASN A 478 -30.70 20.65 12.75
C ASN A 478 -29.22 20.24 12.60
N LYS A 479 -28.33 21.23 12.57
CA LYS A 479 -26.86 21.06 12.44
C LYS A 479 -26.22 20.07 13.42
N ARG A 480 -26.83 19.85 14.59
CA ARG A 480 -26.32 18.95 15.64
C ARG A 480 -26.56 17.47 15.34
N ASN A 481 -27.61 17.12 14.58
CA ASN A 481 -27.86 15.75 14.12
C ASN A 481 -26.81 15.30 13.10
N ILE A 482 -26.14 16.25 12.43
CA ILE A 482 -25.15 15.96 11.37
C ILE A 482 -23.85 15.42 11.96
N ILE A 483 -23.42 15.90 13.14
CA ILE A 483 -22.21 15.39 13.82
C ILE A 483 -22.43 13.93 14.25
N ASP A 484 -23.57 13.66 14.87
CA ASP A 484 -23.92 12.31 15.29
C ASP A 484 -24.06 11.37 14.07
N TYR A 485 -24.68 11.83 12.98
CA TYR A 485 -24.72 11.08 11.72
C TYR A 485 -23.34 10.84 11.12
N PHE A 486 -22.46 11.86 11.14
CA PHE A 486 -21.10 11.79 10.63
C PHE A 486 -20.29 10.70 11.34
N ILE A 487 -20.35 10.65 12.67
CA ILE A 487 -19.63 9.68 13.49
C ILE A 487 -20.21 8.26 13.31
N ASN A 488 -21.53 8.13 13.32
CA ASN A 488 -22.21 6.84 13.26
C ASN A 488 -22.28 6.23 11.85
N PHE A 489 -21.83 6.96 10.81
CA PHE A 489 -21.78 6.43 9.45
C PHE A 489 -20.87 5.18 9.34
N GLY A 490 -19.89 5.04 10.25
CA GLY A 490 -19.07 3.82 10.37
C GLY A 490 -17.77 3.84 9.57
N ILE A 491 -17.35 5.02 9.10
CA ILE A 491 -16.06 5.25 8.42
C ILE A 491 -15.06 6.05 9.29
N PHE A 492 -15.46 6.38 10.53
CA PHE A 492 -14.65 7.09 11.52
C PHE A 492 -14.38 6.19 12.73
N SER A 493 -13.21 6.36 13.33
CA SER A 493 -12.85 5.80 14.63
C SER A 493 -12.90 6.90 15.69
N THR A 494 -13.43 6.55 16.86
CA THR A 494 -13.59 7.45 18.00
C THR A 494 -12.81 6.88 19.18
N SER A 495 -11.56 7.30 19.34
CA SER A 495 -10.68 6.97 20.48
C SER A 495 -10.38 8.23 21.29
N ASP A 496 -9.12 8.49 21.66
CA ASP A 496 -8.69 9.77 22.22
C ASP A 496 -8.90 10.94 21.24
N ARG A 497 -8.92 10.65 19.93
CA ARG A 497 -9.18 11.61 18.85
C ARG A 497 -10.13 11.00 17.82
N ILE A 498 -10.68 11.82 16.94
CA ILE A 498 -11.49 11.39 15.79
C ILE A 498 -10.60 11.30 14.56
N ASN A 499 -10.61 10.15 13.90
CA ASN A 499 -9.93 9.94 12.61
C ASN A 499 -10.75 9.02 11.72
N PHE A 500 -10.36 8.88 10.45
CA PHE A 500 -10.98 7.87 9.59
C PHE A 500 -10.61 6.48 10.09
N SER A 501 -11.60 5.58 10.17
CA SER A 501 -11.38 4.19 10.57
C SER A 501 -10.44 3.44 9.64
N HIS A 502 -10.29 3.95 8.40
CA HIS A 502 -9.27 3.52 7.47
C HIS A 502 -8.93 4.66 6.49
N LYS A 503 -7.65 4.85 6.19
CA LYS A 503 -7.16 5.92 5.30
C LYS A 503 -7.74 5.85 3.88
N LEU A 504 -8.01 4.66 3.34
CA LEU A 504 -8.71 4.50 2.05
C LEU A 504 -10.11 5.13 2.03
N PHE A 505 -10.82 5.22 3.17
CA PHE A 505 -12.10 5.95 3.20
C PHE A 505 -11.89 7.45 3.02
N LYS A 506 -10.85 8.02 3.62
CA LYS A 506 -10.47 9.42 3.43
C LYS A 506 -10.08 9.68 1.97
N GLU A 507 -9.24 8.81 1.40
CA GLU A 507 -8.75 8.89 0.02
C GLU A 507 -9.91 8.79 -0.98
N PHE A 508 -10.83 7.84 -0.78
CA PHE A 508 -12.06 7.70 -1.57
C PHE A 508 -12.99 8.92 -1.46
N CYS A 509 -13.27 9.40 -0.24
CA CYS A 509 -14.13 10.56 -0.04
C CYS A 509 -13.56 11.81 -0.71
N ALA A 510 -12.25 12.04 -0.58
CA ALA A 510 -11.57 13.14 -1.27
C ALA A 510 -11.69 13.00 -2.80
N ALA A 511 -11.46 11.81 -3.34
CA ALA A 511 -11.61 11.52 -4.76
C ALA A 511 -13.04 11.79 -5.27
N TYR A 512 -14.06 11.38 -4.50
CA TYR A 512 -15.46 11.64 -4.80
C TYR A 512 -15.76 13.14 -4.88
N TYR A 513 -15.29 13.93 -3.92
CA TYR A 513 -15.50 15.38 -3.93
C TYR A 513 -14.83 16.04 -5.12
N ILE A 514 -13.56 15.69 -5.37
CA ILE A 514 -12.77 16.22 -6.49
C ILE A 514 -13.47 15.93 -7.82
N THR A 515 -13.86 14.69 -8.05
CA THR A 515 -14.52 14.26 -9.30
C THR A 515 -15.86 14.96 -9.52
N ASN A 516 -16.71 15.03 -8.49
CA ASN A 516 -18.09 15.53 -8.65
C ASN A 516 -18.25 17.05 -8.49
N ASN A 517 -17.30 17.76 -7.87
CA ASN A 517 -17.44 19.19 -7.57
C ASN A 517 -16.39 20.09 -8.25
N LEU A 518 -15.24 19.56 -8.67
CA LEU A 518 -14.13 20.38 -9.19
C LEU A 518 -13.89 20.25 -10.70
N THR A 519 -14.75 19.55 -11.46
CA THR A 519 -14.65 19.36 -12.92
C THR A 519 -13.23 19.04 -13.38
N VAL A 520 -12.67 17.98 -12.80
CA VAL A 520 -11.23 17.64 -12.89
C VAL A 520 -10.77 17.33 -14.30
N SER A 521 -11.63 16.72 -15.12
CA SER A 521 -11.35 16.44 -16.53
C SER A 521 -11.02 17.71 -17.35
N SER A 522 -11.34 18.91 -16.82
CA SER A 522 -11.09 20.20 -17.47
C SER A 522 -10.14 21.12 -16.69
N ASN A 523 -9.70 20.73 -15.50
CA ASN A 523 -8.84 21.53 -14.63
C ASN A 523 -7.41 20.97 -14.56
N THR A 524 -6.61 21.31 -15.57
CA THR A 524 -5.25 20.79 -15.75
C THR A 524 -4.29 21.19 -14.61
N GLU A 525 -4.41 22.39 -14.05
CA GLU A 525 -3.54 22.85 -12.95
C GLU A 525 -3.73 22.01 -11.67
N LEU A 526 -4.99 21.73 -11.31
CA LEU A 526 -5.29 20.86 -10.18
C LEU A 526 -4.77 19.44 -10.43
N LEU A 527 -5.02 18.91 -11.64
CA LEU A 527 -4.63 17.56 -12.02
C LEU A 527 -3.11 17.37 -12.00
N GLU A 528 -2.36 18.34 -12.51
CA GLU A 528 -0.90 18.34 -12.52
C GLU A 528 -0.32 18.29 -11.09
N LYS A 529 -0.93 19.04 -10.17
CA LYS A 529 -0.56 19.05 -8.75
C LYS A 529 -0.84 17.70 -8.07
N LEU A 530 -1.96 17.05 -8.41
CA LEU A 530 -2.36 15.77 -7.81
C LEU A 530 -1.48 14.62 -8.30
N ILE A 531 -1.22 14.55 -9.60
CA ILE A 531 -0.50 13.43 -10.25
C ILE A 531 0.96 13.33 -9.79
N HIS A 532 1.61 14.44 -9.46
CA HIS A 532 3.00 14.46 -9.00
C HIS A 532 3.14 14.40 -7.48
N ASN A 533 2.03 14.40 -6.73
CA ASN A 533 2.06 14.36 -5.28
C ASN A 533 1.76 12.94 -4.76
N GLU A 534 2.78 12.30 -4.21
CA GLU A 534 2.70 10.97 -3.58
C GLU A 534 1.65 10.86 -2.46
N GLU A 535 1.19 11.96 -1.86
CA GLU A 535 0.10 11.95 -0.85
C GLU A 535 -1.26 11.71 -1.50
N TRP A 536 -1.41 12.18 -2.74
CA TRP A 536 -2.66 12.12 -3.49
C TRP A 536 -2.69 10.93 -4.46
N ARG A 537 -1.64 10.11 -4.51
CA ARG A 537 -1.52 8.91 -5.37
C ARG A 537 -2.75 8.02 -5.33
N GLU A 538 -3.19 7.59 -4.14
CA GLU A 538 -4.41 6.78 -3.98
C GLU A 538 -5.70 7.53 -4.34
N VAL A 539 -5.72 8.86 -4.15
CA VAL A 539 -6.86 9.70 -4.56
C VAL A 539 -6.99 9.71 -6.08
N VAL A 540 -5.88 9.87 -6.81
CA VAL A 540 -5.85 9.80 -8.29
C VAL A 540 -6.30 8.42 -8.77
N ILE A 541 -5.85 7.35 -8.11
CA ILE A 541 -6.32 5.99 -8.40
C ILE A 541 -7.83 5.89 -8.20
N PHE A 542 -8.42 6.40 -7.12
CA PHE A 542 -9.88 6.38 -6.95
C PHE A 542 -10.61 7.26 -7.99
N ILE A 543 -10.08 8.46 -8.33
CA ILE A 543 -10.68 9.33 -9.37
C ILE A 543 -10.83 8.56 -10.68
N SER A 544 -9.83 7.75 -11.05
CA SER A 544 -9.87 6.95 -12.29
C SER A 544 -11.07 6.01 -12.38
N GLY A 545 -11.73 5.64 -11.27
CA GLY A 545 -12.90 4.75 -11.25
C GLY A 545 -14.23 5.43 -10.89
N LEU A 546 -14.26 6.76 -10.71
CA LEU A 546 -15.44 7.52 -10.24
C LEU A 546 -16.23 8.23 -11.34
N PHE A 547 -15.67 8.35 -12.55
CA PHE A 547 -16.32 9.09 -13.63
C PHE A 547 -17.64 8.45 -14.04
N SER A 548 -18.65 9.30 -14.25
CA SER A 548 -19.99 8.86 -14.67
C SER A 548 -20.03 8.43 -16.14
N THR A 549 -19.17 9.04 -16.96
CA THR A 549 -19.08 8.77 -18.40
C THR A 549 -17.72 8.21 -18.78
N ILE A 550 -17.76 7.31 -19.76
CA ILE A 550 -16.59 6.71 -20.40
C ILE A 550 -15.66 7.80 -20.98
N ASP A 551 -16.21 8.83 -21.63
CA ASP A 551 -15.41 9.87 -22.30
C ASP A 551 -14.60 10.72 -21.30
N GLU A 552 -15.16 11.03 -20.12
CA GLU A 552 -14.44 11.76 -19.07
C GLU A 552 -13.34 10.91 -18.45
N GLN A 553 -13.61 9.61 -18.25
CA GLN A 553 -12.62 8.66 -17.76
C GLN A 553 -11.46 8.51 -18.75
N ASP A 554 -11.77 8.37 -20.04
CA ASP A 554 -10.77 8.24 -21.11
C ASP A 554 -9.88 9.49 -21.14
N LYS A 555 -10.46 10.70 -21.12
CA LYS A 555 -9.67 11.95 -21.05
C LYS A 555 -8.76 12.02 -19.83
N PHE A 556 -9.25 11.59 -18.67
CA PHE A 556 -8.45 11.59 -17.44
C PHE A 556 -7.30 10.59 -17.52
N LEU A 557 -7.58 9.33 -17.91
CA LEU A 557 -6.57 8.29 -18.02
C LEU A 557 -5.52 8.62 -19.08
N ASP A 558 -5.92 9.20 -20.21
CA ASP A 558 -5.00 9.65 -21.26
C ASP A 558 -4.09 10.79 -20.75
N TYR A 559 -4.60 11.70 -19.92
CA TYR A 559 -3.80 12.74 -19.27
C TYR A 559 -2.79 12.11 -18.29
N VAL A 560 -3.21 11.17 -17.43
CA VAL A 560 -2.29 10.48 -16.51
C VAL A 560 -1.22 9.70 -17.31
N LEU A 561 -1.61 9.04 -18.41
CA LEU A 561 -0.70 8.32 -19.29
C LEU A 561 0.35 9.25 -19.90
N GLN A 562 -0.01 10.47 -20.30
CA GLN A 562 0.91 11.45 -20.89
C GLN A 562 1.91 12.03 -19.88
N HIS A 563 1.50 12.19 -18.62
CA HIS A 563 2.25 12.95 -17.62
C HIS A 563 2.95 12.08 -16.56
N ASN A 564 2.42 10.90 -16.22
CA ASN A 564 2.97 10.03 -15.18
C ASN A 564 2.65 8.55 -15.45
N LEU A 565 3.48 7.91 -16.28
CA LEU A 565 3.34 6.51 -16.67
C LEU A 565 3.25 5.55 -15.46
N PRO A 566 4.13 5.61 -14.44
CA PRO A 566 3.99 4.74 -13.25
C PRO A 566 2.61 4.83 -12.60
N LEU A 567 2.09 6.04 -12.40
CA LEU A 567 0.76 6.24 -11.80
C LEU A 567 -0.36 5.72 -12.70
N TYR A 568 -0.22 5.89 -14.02
CA TYR A 568 -1.16 5.31 -14.98
C TYR A 568 -1.21 3.78 -14.87
N ILE A 569 -0.05 3.11 -14.83
CA ILE A 569 0.03 1.65 -14.68
C ILE A 569 -0.69 1.19 -13.41
N GLU A 570 -0.59 1.93 -12.31
CA GLU A 570 -1.32 1.64 -11.08
C GLU A 570 -2.83 1.83 -11.19
N CYS A 571 -3.28 2.87 -11.89
CA CYS A 571 -4.71 3.10 -12.16
C CYS A 571 -5.31 1.93 -12.94
N ILE A 572 -4.58 1.46 -13.96
CA ILE A 572 -4.99 0.30 -14.78
C ILE A 572 -4.94 -1.00 -13.96
N ASN A 573 -3.88 -1.22 -13.18
CA ASN A 573 -3.76 -2.40 -12.30
C ASN A 573 -4.83 -2.44 -11.20
N SER A 574 -5.38 -1.29 -10.82
CA SER A 574 -6.48 -1.17 -9.85
C SER A 574 -7.85 -1.58 -10.40
N LYS A 575 -7.94 -2.00 -11.68
CA LYS A 575 -9.16 -2.43 -12.37
C LYS A 575 -10.28 -1.38 -12.38
N ASN A 576 -9.92 -0.10 -12.39
CA ASN A 576 -10.87 1.01 -12.36
C ASN A 576 -11.56 1.30 -13.69
N ASP A 577 -11.04 0.75 -14.79
CA ASP A 577 -11.45 1.06 -16.15
C ASP A 577 -12.27 -0.09 -16.76
N LEU A 578 -13.57 -0.08 -16.49
CA LEU A 578 -14.52 -1.07 -16.96
C LEU A 578 -15.30 -0.61 -18.20
N LEU A 579 -15.65 -1.55 -19.07
CA LEU A 579 -16.48 -1.38 -20.26
C LEU A 579 -17.93 -0.95 -19.95
N ARG A 580 -18.39 -1.16 -18.71
CA ARG A 580 -19.74 -0.79 -18.25
C ARG A 580 -19.64 0.07 -17.00
N ASN A 581 -20.17 1.29 -17.09
CA ASN A 581 -20.50 2.12 -15.92
C ASN A 581 -21.98 1.97 -15.59
N ASN A 582 -22.33 2.01 -14.30
CA ASN A 582 -23.69 1.95 -13.79
C ASN A 582 -24.59 2.96 -14.55
N GLY A 583 -25.44 2.47 -15.45
CA GLY A 583 -26.42 3.29 -16.18
C GLY A 583 -26.48 3.12 -17.70
N ILE A 584 -25.51 2.46 -18.34
CA ILE A 584 -25.57 2.19 -19.80
C ILE A 584 -26.18 0.81 -20.05
N THR A 585 -27.30 0.81 -20.77
CA THR A 585 -28.04 -0.38 -21.21
C THR A 585 -27.27 -1.12 -22.31
N ASP A 586 -27.16 -2.45 -22.13
CA ASP A 586 -26.89 -3.50 -23.12
C ASP A 586 -26.19 -3.08 -24.43
N LEU A 587 -24.88 -2.82 -24.36
CA LEU A 587 -24.00 -3.12 -25.49
C LEU A 587 -23.72 -4.63 -25.50
N THR A 588 -24.00 -5.28 -26.62
CA THR A 588 -23.66 -6.68 -26.89
C THR A 588 -22.15 -6.90 -26.75
N MET A 589 -21.71 -8.14 -26.46
CA MET A 589 -20.27 -8.45 -26.42
C MET A 589 -19.55 -8.05 -27.72
N GLU A 590 -20.23 -8.13 -28.87
CA GLU A 590 -19.69 -7.73 -30.18
C GLU A 590 -19.50 -6.21 -30.31
N GLU A 591 -20.38 -5.38 -29.76
CA GLU A 591 -20.23 -3.91 -29.76
C GLU A 591 -19.09 -3.45 -28.85
N ASN A 592 -18.77 -4.20 -27.80
CA ASN A 592 -17.64 -3.89 -26.90
C ASN A 592 -16.26 -4.23 -27.50
N ILE A 593 -16.18 -5.11 -28.50
CA ILE A 593 -14.90 -5.48 -29.13
C ILE A 593 -14.22 -4.26 -29.74
N GLY A 594 -14.99 -3.39 -30.42
CA GLY A 594 -14.46 -2.19 -31.04
C GLY A 594 -13.77 -1.27 -30.03
N ARG A 595 -14.36 -1.09 -28.85
CA ARG A 595 -13.77 -0.33 -27.75
C ARG A 595 -12.51 -1.02 -27.20
N ILE A 596 -12.58 -2.33 -26.93
CA ILE A 596 -11.42 -3.10 -26.44
C ILE A 596 -10.23 -2.97 -27.38
N LEU A 597 -10.45 -3.19 -28.67
CA LEU A 597 -9.40 -3.09 -29.68
C LEU A 597 -8.89 -1.65 -29.82
N SER A 598 -9.78 -0.65 -29.79
CA SER A 598 -9.41 0.77 -29.78
C SER A 598 -8.47 1.12 -28.62
N GLU A 599 -8.82 0.72 -27.40
CA GLU A 599 -8.01 1.06 -26.23
C GLU A 599 -6.71 0.26 -26.15
N ILE A 600 -6.70 -1.00 -26.63
CA ILE A 600 -5.45 -1.75 -26.84
C ILE A 600 -4.54 -0.97 -27.80
N HIS A 601 -5.06 -0.59 -28.96
CA HIS A 601 -4.30 0.08 -30.01
C HIS A 601 -3.78 1.44 -29.56
N LYS A 602 -4.63 2.31 -29.01
CA LYS A 602 -4.23 3.63 -28.52
C LYS A 602 -3.18 3.53 -27.42
N THR A 603 -3.42 2.72 -26.39
CA THR A 603 -2.52 2.60 -25.23
C THR A 603 -1.18 2.02 -25.63
N TYR A 604 -1.20 0.93 -26.42
CA TYR A 604 0.02 0.29 -26.89
C TYR A 604 0.85 1.24 -27.77
N SER A 605 0.22 1.83 -28.78
CA SER A 605 0.91 2.73 -29.71
C SER A 605 1.46 3.95 -28.97
N PHE A 606 0.67 4.57 -28.09
CA PHE A 606 1.11 5.72 -27.32
C PHE A 606 2.34 5.40 -26.46
N ILE A 607 2.33 4.29 -25.72
CA ILE A 607 3.45 3.93 -24.85
C ILE A 607 4.71 3.62 -25.68
N VAL A 608 4.58 2.88 -26.78
CA VAL A 608 5.71 2.56 -27.65
C VAL A 608 6.28 3.84 -28.29
N GLU A 609 5.43 4.70 -28.84
CA GLU A 609 5.84 5.92 -29.54
C GLU A 609 6.40 7.00 -28.62
N ASN A 610 5.91 7.11 -27.37
CA ASN A 610 6.30 8.21 -26.47
C ASN A 610 7.30 7.77 -25.40
N TYR A 611 7.23 6.54 -24.90
CA TYR A 611 8.13 6.07 -23.82
C TYR A 611 9.23 5.13 -24.31
N PHE A 612 9.03 4.43 -25.43
CA PHE A 612 9.98 3.47 -25.99
C PHE A 612 10.42 3.80 -27.43
N HIS A 613 10.25 5.05 -27.87
CA HIS A 613 10.56 5.48 -29.24
C HIS A 613 11.92 4.97 -29.77
N PRO A 614 13.03 5.07 -29.01
CA PRO A 614 14.36 4.67 -29.50
C PRO A 614 14.48 3.18 -29.80
N ILE A 615 13.60 2.36 -29.23
CA ILE A 615 13.58 0.90 -29.42
C ILE A 615 12.25 0.42 -30.03
N SER A 616 11.49 1.33 -30.65
CA SER A 616 10.17 1.03 -31.22
C SER A 616 10.23 -0.09 -32.28
N GLU A 617 11.32 -0.20 -33.03
CA GLU A 617 11.56 -1.31 -33.98
C GLU A 617 11.64 -2.70 -33.33
N GLN A 618 11.78 -2.77 -32.00
CA GLN A 618 11.77 -4.02 -31.24
C GLN A 618 10.37 -4.40 -30.74
N PHE A 619 9.41 -3.49 -30.88
CA PHE A 619 7.99 -3.71 -30.58
C PHE A 619 7.26 -4.06 -31.86
N GLU A 620 6.38 -5.06 -31.80
CA GLU A 620 5.58 -5.47 -32.95
C GLU A 620 4.16 -4.87 -32.85
N PRO A 621 3.62 -4.24 -33.91
CA PRO A 621 4.27 -3.95 -35.18
C PRO A 621 5.05 -2.64 -35.10
N PHE A 622 6.03 -2.48 -35.99
CA PHE A 622 6.72 -1.22 -36.21
C PHE A 622 6.64 -0.82 -37.69
N ILE A 623 6.64 0.48 -37.96
CA ILE A 623 6.63 1.03 -39.32
C ILE A 623 8.06 1.34 -39.73
N THR A 624 8.48 0.83 -40.88
CA THR A 624 9.81 1.14 -41.44
C THR A 624 9.80 2.50 -42.16
N GLU A 625 10.95 3.18 -42.26
CA GLU A 625 11.08 4.50 -42.92
C GLU A 625 10.50 4.54 -44.36
N ASN A 626 10.43 3.40 -45.05
CA ASN A 626 9.92 3.29 -46.41
C ASN A 626 8.37 3.24 -46.51
N GLN A 627 7.65 3.28 -45.38
CA GLN A 627 6.19 3.14 -45.29
C GLN A 627 5.51 4.44 -44.80
N VAL A 628 5.94 5.59 -45.33
CA VAL A 628 5.55 6.94 -44.87
C VAL A 628 4.03 7.21 -44.89
N ASP A 629 3.28 6.54 -45.78
CA ASP A 629 1.82 6.67 -45.92
C ASP A 629 0.99 5.61 -45.18
N SER A 630 1.65 4.79 -44.36
CA SER A 630 1.00 3.77 -43.54
C SER A 630 0.88 4.21 -42.07
N LYS A 631 0.03 3.50 -41.34
CA LYS A 631 -0.15 3.59 -39.89
C LYS A 631 -0.37 2.20 -39.30
N ILE A 632 -0.19 2.08 -37.99
CA ILE A 632 -0.53 0.86 -37.27
C ILE A 632 -2.05 0.82 -37.12
N GLY A 633 -2.68 -0.27 -37.53
CA GLY A 633 -4.07 -0.61 -37.24
C GLY A 633 -4.15 -1.89 -36.43
N ILE A 634 -5.32 -2.18 -35.87
CA ILE A 634 -5.63 -3.40 -35.13
C ILE A 634 -6.85 -4.09 -35.73
N THR A 635 -6.75 -5.41 -35.89
CA THR A 635 -7.87 -6.24 -36.32
C THR A 635 -8.15 -7.30 -35.26
N GLY A 636 -9.43 -7.55 -34.96
CA GLY A 636 -9.76 -8.58 -33.99
C GLY A 636 -11.21 -9.04 -34.03
N SER A 637 -11.45 -10.13 -33.30
CA SER A 637 -12.74 -10.79 -33.11
C SER A 637 -12.78 -11.41 -31.73
N ILE A 638 -13.97 -11.61 -31.18
CA ILE A 638 -14.18 -12.45 -30.00
C ILE A 638 -14.83 -13.77 -30.42
N VAL A 639 -14.46 -14.86 -29.77
CA VAL A 639 -15.17 -16.13 -29.84
C VAL A 639 -15.33 -16.62 -28.40
N GLU A 640 -16.58 -16.76 -27.96
CA GLU A 640 -16.91 -17.01 -26.54
C GLU A 640 -16.26 -15.94 -25.64
N ASN A 641 -15.38 -16.33 -24.71
CA ASN A 641 -14.64 -15.44 -23.81
C ASN A 641 -13.20 -15.16 -24.29
N SER A 642 -12.82 -15.56 -25.51
CA SER A 642 -11.47 -15.41 -26.03
C SER A 642 -11.40 -14.28 -27.06
N LEU A 643 -10.63 -13.24 -26.74
CA LEU A 643 -10.29 -12.17 -27.66
C LEU A 643 -9.12 -12.60 -28.55
N TYR A 644 -9.33 -12.56 -29.87
CA TYR A 644 -8.31 -12.81 -30.87
C TYR A 644 -8.02 -11.52 -31.62
N TYR A 645 -6.76 -11.10 -31.67
CA TYR A 645 -6.38 -9.86 -32.35
C TYR A 645 -4.96 -9.93 -32.88
N TRP A 646 -4.67 -9.04 -33.81
CA TRP A 646 -3.34 -8.79 -34.34
C TRP A 646 -3.27 -7.34 -34.80
N PHE A 647 -2.06 -6.79 -34.79
CA PHE A 647 -1.83 -5.51 -35.43
C PHE A 647 -1.46 -5.69 -36.90
N ASP A 648 -1.77 -4.70 -37.71
CA ASP A 648 -1.46 -4.66 -39.14
C ASP A 648 -0.92 -3.27 -39.51
N ILE A 649 -0.16 -3.21 -40.60
CA ILE A 649 0.25 -1.95 -41.23
C ILE A 649 -0.75 -1.64 -42.33
N VAL A 650 -1.52 -0.57 -42.15
CA VAL A 650 -2.62 -0.18 -43.04
C VAL A 650 -2.39 1.23 -43.57
N ASP A 651 -3.00 1.57 -44.71
CA ASP A 651 -2.93 2.94 -45.23
C ASP A 651 -3.62 3.91 -44.27
N LYS A 652 -3.16 5.17 -44.25
CA LYS A 652 -3.74 6.22 -43.37
C LYS A 652 -5.26 6.42 -43.56
N SER A 653 -5.79 6.09 -44.73
CA SER A 653 -7.22 6.18 -45.05
C SER A 653 -8.08 5.08 -44.44
N VAL A 654 -7.48 3.96 -44.02
CA VAL A 654 -8.17 2.83 -43.39
C VAL A 654 -8.45 3.15 -41.92
N PRO A 655 -9.58 2.72 -41.33
CA PRO A 655 -9.82 2.89 -39.89
C PRO A 655 -8.75 2.20 -39.04
N ASP A 656 -8.44 2.78 -37.87
CA ASP A 656 -7.44 2.21 -36.95
C ASP A 656 -7.88 0.85 -36.39
N VAL A 657 -9.19 0.63 -36.27
CA VAL A 657 -9.77 -0.60 -35.70
C VAL A 657 -10.65 -1.28 -36.74
N LYS A 658 -10.42 -2.57 -36.97
CA LYS A 658 -11.25 -3.44 -37.80
C LYS A 658 -11.80 -4.59 -36.96
N VAL A 659 -13.11 -4.61 -36.75
CA VAL A 659 -13.79 -5.73 -36.08
C VAL A 659 -14.20 -6.77 -37.12
N VAL A 660 -13.87 -8.03 -36.87
CA VAL A 660 -14.22 -9.18 -37.71
C VAL A 660 -15.27 -10.01 -36.98
N SER A 661 -16.34 -10.40 -37.67
CA SER A 661 -17.33 -11.33 -37.11
C SER A 661 -16.72 -12.71 -36.86
N SER A 662 -17.11 -13.38 -35.78
CA SER A 662 -16.59 -14.71 -35.38
C SER A 662 -16.55 -15.74 -36.52
N ASN A 663 -17.59 -15.79 -37.36
CA ASN A 663 -17.70 -16.71 -38.50
C ASN A 663 -16.64 -16.46 -39.60
N LEU A 664 -16.10 -15.25 -39.71
CA LEU A 664 -15.11 -14.86 -40.72
C LEU A 664 -13.68 -14.83 -40.16
N LEU A 665 -13.49 -15.13 -38.88
CA LEU A 665 -12.19 -15.07 -38.22
C LEU A 665 -11.13 -15.95 -38.90
N SER A 666 -11.50 -17.19 -39.27
CA SER A 666 -10.57 -18.10 -39.96
C SER A 666 -10.14 -17.56 -41.33
N GLN A 667 -11.05 -16.94 -42.07
CA GLN A 667 -10.74 -16.33 -43.36
C GLN A 667 -9.83 -15.10 -43.18
N ALA A 668 -10.18 -14.19 -42.26
CA ALA A 668 -9.38 -13.00 -41.98
C ALA A 668 -7.96 -13.34 -41.50
N ARG A 669 -7.79 -14.42 -40.72
CA ARG A 669 -6.46 -14.92 -40.33
C ARG A 669 -5.64 -15.41 -41.52
N GLN A 670 -6.27 -16.11 -42.46
CA GLN A 670 -5.58 -16.57 -43.68
C GLN A 670 -5.18 -15.39 -44.58
N GLU A 671 -6.03 -14.39 -44.73
CA GLU A 671 -5.72 -13.16 -45.46
C GLU A 671 -4.56 -12.39 -44.82
N TYR A 672 -4.57 -12.25 -43.49
CA TYR A 672 -3.45 -11.66 -42.76
C TYR A 672 -2.16 -12.46 -42.96
N GLN A 673 -2.21 -13.79 -42.80
CA GLN A 673 -1.05 -14.68 -43.05
C GLN A 673 -0.47 -14.52 -44.46
N ALA A 674 -1.33 -14.38 -45.47
CA ALA A 674 -0.89 -14.22 -46.85
C ALA A 674 -0.24 -12.86 -47.13
N THR A 675 -0.59 -11.82 -46.37
CA THR A 675 -0.18 -10.44 -46.67
C THR A 675 0.93 -9.91 -45.74
N ILE A 676 1.02 -10.40 -44.51
CA ILE A 676 1.83 -9.77 -43.46
C ILE A 676 3.34 -9.78 -43.77
N PHE A 677 3.86 -10.84 -44.40
CA PHE A 677 5.28 -10.92 -44.77
C PHE A 677 5.71 -9.93 -45.85
N PHE A 678 4.75 -9.33 -46.57
CA PHE A 678 5.04 -8.21 -47.47
C PHE A 678 5.15 -6.88 -46.72
N LYS A 679 4.66 -6.82 -45.47
CA LYS A 679 4.58 -5.61 -44.66
C LYS A 679 5.57 -5.59 -43.50
N THR A 680 5.82 -6.74 -42.86
CA THR A 680 6.69 -6.91 -41.70
C THR A 680 7.54 -8.19 -41.82
N THR A 681 8.54 -8.34 -40.96
CA THR A 681 9.39 -9.54 -40.92
C THR A 681 8.84 -10.66 -40.03
N ARG A 682 7.85 -10.35 -39.19
CA ARG A 682 7.28 -11.28 -38.21
C ARG A 682 5.77 -11.17 -38.17
N MET A 683 5.13 -12.34 -38.19
CA MET A 683 3.71 -12.47 -37.98
C MET A 683 3.42 -12.66 -36.48
N VAL A 684 2.59 -11.80 -35.90
CA VAL A 684 2.19 -11.91 -34.48
C VAL A 684 0.68 -11.90 -34.36
N GLN A 685 0.13 -13.00 -33.84
CA GLN A 685 -1.28 -13.12 -33.50
C GLN A 685 -1.42 -13.36 -32.01
N HIS A 686 -2.36 -12.66 -31.38
CA HIS A 686 -2.63 -12.75 -29.96
C HIS A 686 -3.97 -13.41 -29.70
N SER A 687 -4.03 -14.17 -28.61
CA SER A 687 -5.26 -14.73 -28.08
C SER A 687 -5.27 -14.61 -26.57
N THR A 688 -6.28 -13.93 -26.02
CA THR A 688 -6.43 -13.72 -24.59
C THR A 688 -7.79 -14.22 -24.14
N ASN A 689 -7.81 -15.23 -23.27
CA ASN A 689 -9.04 -15.64 -22.60
C ASN A 689 -9.35 -14.63 -21.49
N LEU A 690 -10.39 -13.82 -21.69
CA LEU A 690 -10.72 -12.71 -20.81
C LEU A 690 -11.10 -13.21 -19.40
N GLU A 691 -11.72 -14.37 -19.29
CA GLU A 691 -12.13 -14.98 -18.02
C GLU A 691 -10.96 -15.47 -17.19
N LEU A 692 -10.15 -16.37 -17.77
CA LEU A 692 -9.01 -16.98 -17.10
C LEU A 692 -7.91 -15.97 -16.77
N SER A 693 -7.81 -14.91 -17.57
CA SER A 693 -6.89 -13.80 -17.33
C SER A 693 -7.44 -12.74 -16.38
N GLY A 694 -8.73 -12.80 -16.01
CA GLY A 694 -9.36 -11.82 -15.11
C GLY A 694 -9.56 -10.44 -15.72
N PHE A 695 -9.66 -10.36 -17.06
CA PHE A 695 -9.91 -9.15 -17.86
C PHE A 695 -11.35 -9.04 -18.37
N ILE A 696 -12.27 -9.89 -17.90
CA ILE A 696 -13.69 -9.70 -18.22
C ILE A 696 -14.11 -8.31 -17.73
N GLY A 697 -14.68 -7.53 -18.65
CA GLY A 697 -15.19 -6.20 -18.34
C GLY A 697 -14.13 -5.11 -18.43
N ASP A 698 -12.84 -5.42 -18.62
CA ASP A 698 -11.79 -4.40 -18.76
C ASP A 698 -11.85 -3.72 -20.13
N SER A 699 -11.47 -2.43 -20.17
CA SER A 699 -11.47 -1.62 -21.39
C SER A 699 -10.51 -2.05 -22.49
N GLY A 700 -9.51 -2.90 -22.21
CA GLY A 700 -8.42 -3.24 -23.12
C GLY A 700 -7.06 -2.61 -22.77
N ARG A 701 -7.02 -1.54 -21.96
CA ARG A 701 -5.77 -0.89 -21.54
C ARG A 701 -4.82 -1.83 -20.80
N LYS A 702 -5.36 -2.69 -19.92
CA LYS A 702 -4.59 -3.70 -19.19
C LYS A 702 -3.95 -4.74 -20.12
N ILE A 703 -4.64 -5.11 -21.19
CA ILE A 703 -4.11 -6.04 -22.20
C ILE A 703 -2.92 -5.40 -22.94
N ALA A 704 -3.00 -4.11 -23.28
CA ALA A 704 -1.86 -3.39 -23.87
C ALA A 704 -0.65 -3.34 -22.94
N VAL A 705 -0.84 -3.07 -21.65
CA VAL A 705 0.24 -3.07 -20.65
C VAL A 705 0.90 -4.45 -20.54
N GLU A 706 0.12 -5.54 -20.47
CA GLU A 706 0.69 -6.90 -20.44
C GLU A 706 1.41 -7.27 -21.74
N LEU A 707 0.94 -6.77 -22.89
CA LEU A 707 1.64 -6.94 -24.15
C LEU A 707 3.00 -6.22 -24.16
N ILE A 708 3.06 -4.99 -23.65
CA ILE A 708 4.32 -4.24 -23.50
C ILE A 708 5.29 -5.01 -22.60
N LYS A 709 4.81 -5.54 -21.47
CA LYS A 709 5.62 -6.36 -20.57
C LYS A 709 6.18 -7.61 -21.27
N SER A 710 5.33 -8.31 -22.03
CA SER A 710 5.77 -9.47 -22.80
C SER A 710 6.86 -9.11 -23.82
N ASN A 711 6.72 -7.98 -24.52
CA ASN A 711 7.73 -7.52 -25.47
C ASN A 711 9.03 -7.11 -24.78
N LEU A 712 8.94 -6.39 -23.66
CA LEU A 712 10.10 -6.02 -22.85
C LEU A 712 10.84 -7.26 -22.33
N LYS A 713 10.12 -8.28 -21.86
CA LYS A 713 10.70 -9.56 -21.46
C LYS A 713 11.52 -10.17 -22.59
N ASP A 714 10.92 -10.28 -23.77
CA ASP A 714 11.56 -10.82 -24.97
C ASP A 714 12.81 -10.02 -25.36
N ILE A 715 12.75 -8.68 -25.31
CA ILE A 715 13.86 -7.77 -25.61
C ILE A 715 15.02 -7.98 -24.63
N LEU A 716 14.72 -8.09 -23.34
CA LEU A 716 15.72 -8.28 -22.29
C LEU A 716 16.35 -9.67 -22.34
N GLU A 717 15.54 -10.71 -22.56
CA GLU A 717 16.03 -12.10 -22.70
C GLU A 717 16.91 -12.28 -23.95
N LYS A 718 16.57 -11.60 -25.06
CA LYS A 718 17.36 -11.62 -26.30
C LYS A 718 18.55 -10.66 -26.29
N GLN A 719 18.69 -9.82 -25.25
CA GLN A 719 19.71 -8.78 -25.14
C GLN A 719 19.80 -7.89 -26.39
N SER A 720 18.64 -7.45 -26.91
CA SER A 720 18.56 -6.73 -28.18
C SER A 720 18.64 -5.20 -28.09
N LEU A 721 18.75 -4.62 -26.89
CA LEU A 721 18.86 -3.17 -26.74
C LEU A 721 20.17 -2.65 -27.35
N PRO A 722 20.16 -1.47 -28.01
CA PRO A 722 21.36 -0.71 -28.31
C PRO A 722 22.31 -0.67 -27.10
N ALA A 723 23.47 -1.31 -27.26
CA ALA A 723 24.42 -1.58 -26.19
C ALA A 723 25.50 -0.51 -26.09
N SER A 724 26.08 -0.35 -24.90
CA SER A 724 27.24 0.50 -24.68
C SER A 724 28.49 -0.05 -25.36
N ASN A 725 29.48 0.82 -25.56
CA ASN A 725 30.77 0.41 -26.12
C ASN A 725 31.49 -0.69 -25.32
N TYR A 726 31.33 -0.72 -24.00
CA TYR A 726 31.93 -1.76 -23.14
C TYR A 726 31.30 -3.13 -23.37
N ILE A 727 29.97 -3.19 -23.51
CA ILE A 727 29.25 -4.44 -23.82
C ILE A 727 29.57 -4.91 -25.24
N LEU A 728 29.64 -3.99 -26.21
CA LEU A 728 30.07 -4.31 -27.57
C LEU A 728 31.51 -4.85 -27.60
N CYS A 729 32.41 -4.32 -26.78
CA CYS A 729 33.78 -4.83 -26.63
C CYS A 729 33.81 -6.22 -25.96
N GLU A 730 32.95 -6.50 -24.98
CA GLU A 730 32.79 -7.84 -24.40
C GLU A 730 32.31 -8.86 -25.45
N LEU A 731 31.30 -8.48 -26.24
CA LEU A 731 30.79 -9.31 -27.34
C LEU A 731 31.88 -9.59 -28.38
N LEU A 732 32.68 -8.57 -28.73
CA LEU A 732 33.83 -8.73 -29.63
C LEU A 732 34.87 -9.68 -29.04
N LYS A 733 35.19 -9.57 -27.75
CA LYS A 733 36.14 -10.46 -27.05
C LYS A 733 35.68 -11.92 -27.11
N ASN A 734 34.39 -12.17 -26.85
CA ASN A 734 33.80 -13.51 -26.96
C ASN A 734 33.85 -14.03 -28.41
N THR A 735 33.43 -13.20 -29.38
CA THR A 735 33.40 -13.55 -30.80
C THR A 735 34.78 -13.83 -31.37
N LYS A 736 35.77 -12.96 -31.10
CA LYS A 736 37.15 -13.15 -31.57
C LYS A 736 37.81 -14.37 -30.94
N GLY A 737 37.45 -14.72 -29.70
CA GLY A 737 37.96 -15.90 -29.01
C GLY A 737 37.60 -17.22 -29.71
N ARG A 738 36.50 -17.24 -30.46
CA ARG A 738 36.05 -18.38 -31.28
C ARG A 738 36.80 -18.49 -32.61
N LEU A 739 37.42 -17.40 -33.09
CA LEU A 739 38.06 -17.32 -34.40
C LEU A 739 39.60 -17.37 -34.28
N PRO A 740 40.26 -18.50 -34.61
CA PRO A 740 41.71 -18.65 -34.43
C PRO A 740 42.54 -17.59 -35.14
N TRP A 741 42.05 -17.08 -36.27
CA TRP A 741 42.72 -16.08 -37.09
C TRP A 741 42.51 -14.63 -36.61
N LEU A 742 41.60 -14.35 -35.66
CA LEU A 742 41.46 -13.04 -35.00
C LEU A 742 41.93 -13.01 -33.56
N LYS A 743 42.06 -14.17 -32.92
CA LYS A 743 42.23 -14.31 -31.47
C LYS A 743 43.35 -13.43 -30.89
N ASP A 744 44.48 -13.32 -31.58
CA ASP A 744 45.69 -12.63 -31.13
C ASP A 744 45.84 -11.19 -31.69
N ILE A 745 44.81 -10.66 -32.36
CA ILE A 745 44.78 -9.28 -32.84
C ILE A 745 44.02 -8.44 -31.82
N ASP A 746 44.58 -7.30 -31.42
CA ASP A 746 43.97 -6.37 -30.46
C ASP A 746 43.66 -4.98 -31.06
N GLU A 747 44.19 -4.68 -32.24
CA GLU A 747 43.93 -3.43 -32.96
C GLU A 747 42.67 -3.54 -33.82
N LEU A 748 41.63 -2.77 -33.48
CA LEU A 748 40.36 -2.75 -34.22
C LEU A 748 40.53 -2.52 -35.75
N PRO A 749 41.39 -1.60 -36.22
CA PRO A 749 41.56 -1.40 -37.67
C PRO A 749 42.15 -2.62 -38.38
N LEU A 750 43.01 -3.39 -37.70
CA LEU A 750 43.57 -4.62 -38.26
C LEU A 750 42.52 -5.74 -38.30
N MET A 751 41.69 -5.85 -37.25
CA MET A 751 40.57 -6.80 -37.23
C MET A 751 39.59 -6.51 -38.38
N ASP A 752 39.15 -5.26 -38.52
CA ASP A 752 38.22 -4.82 -39.57
C ASP A 752 38.78 -5.10 -40.97
N LYS A 753 40.03 -4.72 -41.23
CA LYS A 753 40.70 -5.00 -42.51
C LYS A 753 40.71 -6.50 -42.84
N LYS A 754 40.96 -7.35 -41.84
CA LYS A 754 41.02 -8.80 -42.04
C LYS A 754 39.64 -9.40 -42.30
N VAL A 755 38.62 -8.95 -41.57
CA VAL A 755 37.23 -9.38 -41.76
C VAL A 755 36.70 -8.92 -43.13
N ARG A 756 36.92 -7.66 -43.51
CA ARG A 756 36.52 -7.13 -44.83
C ARG A 756 37.15 -7.89 -45.98
N LYS A 757 38.46 -8.22 -45.88
CA LYS A 757 39.13 -9.01 -46.90
C LYS A 757 38.45 -10.37 -47.12
N ILE A 758 38.06 -11.06 -46.04
CA ILE A 758 37.35 -12.34 -46.13
C ILE A 758 35.95 -12.16 -46.75
N ILE A 759 35.23 -11.10 -46.36
CA ILE A 759 33.93 -10.77 -46.96
C ILE A 759 34.07 -10.47 -48.46
N GLU A 760 35.09 -9.73 -48.87
CA GLU A 760 35.39 -9.44 -50.27
C GLU A 760 35.70 -10.72 -51.07
N GLU A 761 36.49 -11.64 -50.51
CA GLU A 761 36.76 -12.96 -51.09
C GLU A 761 35.46 -13.77 -51.27
N ILE A 762 34.57 -13.78 -50.27
CA ILE A 762 33.27 -14.46 -50.34
C ILE A 762 32.35 -13.82 -51.40
N LEU A 763 32.32 -12.49 -51.49
CA LEU A 763 31.49 -11.78 -52.46
C LEU A 763 32.00 -11.94 -53.90
N GLN A 764 33.30 -12.20 -54.10
CA GLN A 764 33.85 -12.57 -55.41
C GLN A 764 33.34 -13.94 -55.86
N ASP A 765 33.30 -14.92 -54.95
CA ASP A 765 32.82 -16.27 -55.25
C ASP A 765 31.28 -16.34 -55.32
N CYS A 766 30.58 -15.53 -54.53
CA CYS A 766 29.13 -15.50 -54.41
C CYS A 766 28.58 -14.07 -54.24
N PRO A 767 28.35 -13.31 -55.33
CA PRO A 767 28.01 -11.88 -55.30
C PRO A 767 26.69 -11.51 -54.62
N LYS A 768 25.81 -12.49 -54.35
CA LYS A 768 24.47 -12.28 -53.78
C LYS A 768 24.34 -12.78 -52.33
N VAL A 769 25.44 -13.13 -51.66
CA VAL A 769 25.40 -13.60 -50.27
C VAL A 769 25.09 -12.43 -49.33
N ALA A 770 23.99 -12.55 -48.57
CA ALA A 770 23.55 -11.54 -47.60
C ALA A 770 24.01 -11.82 -46.16
N SER A 771 24.44 -13.05 -45.88
CA SER A 771 24.93 -13.49 -44.57
C SER A 771 25.89 -14.67 -44.75
N PHE A 772 26.93 -14.76 -43.94
CA PHE A 772 27.87 -15.89 -43.99
C PHE A 772 28.32 -16.27 -42.58
N THR A 773 28.06 -17.53 -42.20
CA THR A 773 28.46 -18.08 -40.90
C THR A 773 29.68 -18.98 -41.06
N THR A 774 30.73 -18.74 -40.26
CA THR A 774 31.94 -19.58 -40.25
C THR A 774 31.67 -20.96 -39.64
N SER A 775 32.61 -21.90 -39.80
CA SER A 775 32.58 -23.22 -39.16
C SER A 775 32.47 -23.16 -37.63
N GLU A 776 32.94 -22.06 -37.04
CA GLU A 776 32.91 -21.81 -35.60
C GLU A 776 31.60 -21.13 -35.15
N GLY A 777 30.63 -20.97 -36.05
CA GLY A 777 29.31 -20.41 -35.75
C GLY A 777 29.25 -18.88 -35.69
N VAL A 778 30.24 -18.16 -36.24
CA VAL A 778 30.27 -16.69 -36.23
C VAL A 778 29.74 -16.12 -37.55
N GLU A 779 28.78 -15.20 -37.50
CA GLU A 779 28.27 -14.51 -38.68
C GLU A 779 29.14 -13.29 -39.04
N LEU A 780 29.80 -13.33 -40.21
CA LEU A 780 30.85 -12.38 -40.58
C LEU A 780 30.32 -10.98 -40.87
N PHE A 781 29.12 -10.82 -41.44
CA PHE A 781 28.57 -9.50 -41.75
C PHE A 781 28.20 -8.74 -40.47
N SER A 782 27.68 -9.44 -39.46
CA SER A 782 27.38 -8.95 -38.13
C SER A 782 28.66 -8.57 -37.37
N LEU A 783 29.71 -9.40 -37.47
CA LEU A 783 31.03 -9.08 -36.92
C LEU A 783 31.63 -7.82 -37.58
N ASN A 784 31.51 -7.69 -38.91
CA ASN A 784 31.95 -6.50 -39.64
C ASN A 784 31.17 -5.25 -39.21
N LYS A 785 29.86 -5.36 -39.01
CA LYS A 785 29.02 -4.27 -38.48
C LYS A 785 29.45 -3.86 -37.08
N LEU A 786 29.69 -4.82 -36.18
CA LEU A 786 30.21 -4.58 -34.82
C LEU A 786 31.54 -3.82 -34.85
N LEU A 787 32.51 -4.30 -35.65
CA LEU A 787 33.83 -3.65 -35.79
C LEU A 787 33.70 -2.24 -36.35
N THR A 788 32.81 -2.05 -37.33
CA THR A 788 32.51 -0.73 -37.90
C THR A 788 31.99 0.22 -36.83
N ILE A 789 31.01 -0.20 -36.01
CA ILE A 789 30.46 0.62 -34.91
C ILE A 789 31.57 1.01 -33.92
N LEU A 790 32.37 0.04 -33.48
CA LEU A 790 33.45 0.29 -32.53
C LEU A 790 34.52 1.24 -33.09
N LEU A 791 34.87 1.12 -34.37
CA LEU A 791 35.81 2.04 -35.04
C LEU A 791 35.26 3.47 -35.11
N HIS A 792 33.99 3.65 -35.46
CA HIS A 792 33.35 4.97 -35.52
C HIS A 792 33.25 5.63 -34.15
N SER A 793 33.07 4.84 -33.08
CA SER A 793 33.01 5.35 -31.71
C SER A 793 34.37 5.79 -31.14
N GLY A 794 35.49 5.48 -31.81
CA GLY A 794 36.83 5.84 -31.35
C GLY A 794 37.29 5.11 -30.09
N VAL A 795 36.67 3.97 -29.75
CA VAL A 795 36.95 3.20 -28.54
C VAL A 795 38.32 2.53 -28.60
N ASN A 796 39.06 2.62 -27.50
CA ASN A 796 40.27 1.82 -27.31
C ASN A 796 39.88 0.44 -26.74
N TYR A 797 39.92 -0.59 -27.60
CA TYR A 797 39.53 -1.96 -27.26
C TYR A 797 40.25 -2.50 -26.01
N ASN A 798 41.57 -2.32 -25.90
CA ASN A 798 42.34 -2.86 -24.77
C ASN A 798 41.97 -2.23 -23.43
N ASN A 799 41.54 -0.96 -23.44
CA ASN A 799 41.10 -0.26 -22.25
C ASN A 799 39.61 -0.44 -21.95
N SER A 800 38.89 -1.22 -22.77
CA SER A 800 37.43 -1.37 -22.72
C SER A 800 36.98 -2.82 -22.55
N ILE A 801 37.91 -3.72 -22.18
CA ILE A 801 37.63 -5.11 -21.86
C ILE A 801 38.08 -5.44 -20.43
N ILE A 802 37.38 -6.37 -19.78
CA ILE A 802 37.77 -6.86 -18.46
C ILE A 802 39.15 -7.54 -18.58
N PRO A 803 40.10 -7.22 -17.67
CA PRO A 803 41.43 -7.80 -17.68
C PRO A 803 41.42 -9.33 -17.66
N GLY A 804 42.35 -9.92 -18.40
CA GLY A 804 42.58 -11.36 -18.39
C GLY A 804 43.36 -11.83 -17.15
N ARG A 805 43.63 -13.13 -17.13
CA ARG A 805 44.54 -13.76 -16.17
C ARG A 805 45.96 -13.15 -16.23
N ASP A 806 46.66 -13.19 -15.10
CA ASP A 806 48.05 -12.74 -14.96
C ASP A 806 49.00 -13.84 -14.46
N ILE A 807 48.48 -15.04 -14.18
CA ILE A 807 49.27 -16.20 -13.75
C ILE A 807 49.13 -17.34 -14.79
N ASP A 808 50.23 -18.05 -15.02
CA ASP A 808 50.29 -19.16 -15.97
C ASP A 808 49.57 -20.42 -15.45
N TYR A 809 49.09 -21.25 -16.39
CA TYR A 809 48.38 -22.49 -16.04
C TYR A 809 49.23 -23.43 -15.17
N SER A 810 50.54 -23.48 -15.40
CA SER A 810 51.48 -24.32 -14.64
C SER A 810 51.56 -23.94 -13.16
N GLU A 811 51.23 -22.70 -12.79
CA GLU A 811 51.32 -22.18 -11.43
C GLU A 811 49.97 -22.18 -10.69
N SER A 812 48.89 -22.53 -11.40
CA SER A 812 47.51 -22.45 -10.88
C SER A 812 47.07 -23.65 -10.03
N ASN A 813 47.86 -24.72 -9.97
CA ASN A 813 47.50 -26.01 -9.34
C ASN A 813 46.14 -26.58 -9.81
N GLY A 814 45.72 -26.24 -11.04
CA GLY A 814 44.47 -26.73 -11.64
C GLY A 814 43.20 -25.98 -11.20
N LEU A 815 43.30 -24.97 -10.34
CA LEU A 815 42.16 -24.15 -9.91
C LEU A 815 42.07 -22.87 -10.75
N THR A 816 40.92 -22.64 -11.39
CA THR A 816 40.69 -21.47 -12.25
C THR A 816 40.90 -20.14 -11.52
N MET A 817 40.52 -20.06 -10.24
CA MET A 817 40.68 -18.82 -9.44
C MET A 817 42.14 -18.49 -9.15
N ASN A 818 43.06 -19.45 -9.22
CA ASN A 818 44.49 -19.24 -9.01
C ASN A 818 45.20 -18.68 -10.24
N LEU A 819 44.50 -18.55 -11.37
CA LEU A 819 45.03 -17.87 -12.56
C LEU A 819 45.04 -16.34 -12.41
N TYR A 820 44.47 -15.84 -11.33
CA TYR A 820 44.31 -14.42 -11.06
C TYR A 820 44.95 -14.10 -9.71
N SER A 821 45.98 -13.26 -9.70
CA SER A 821 46.55 -12.74 -8.44
C SER A 821 45.50 -11.92 -7.69
N THR A 822 45.61 -11.79 -6.36
CA THR A 822 44.68 -10.93 -5.58
C THR A 822 44.64 -9.50 -6.12
N LYS A 823 45.78 -8.97 -6.59
CA LYS A 823 45.86 -7.66 -7.26
C LYS A 823 45.02 -7.64 -8.54
N ARG A 824 45.12 -8.67 -9.38
CA ARG A 824 44.33 -8.80 -10.61
C ARG A 824 42.84 -8.97 -10.33
N LYS A 825 42.47 -9.72 -9.29
CA LYS A 825 41.07 -9.88 -8.88
C LYS A 825 40.45 -8.53 -8.47
N ILE A 826 41.16 -7.72 -7.68
CA ILE A 826 40.71 -6.37 -7.30
C ILE A 826 40.54 -5.47 -8.55
N GLU A 827 41.52 -5.49 -9.47
CA GLU A 827 41.45 -4.74 -10.72
C GLU A 827 40.26 -5.18 -11.60
N ILE A 828 39.96 -6.48 -11.64
CA ILE A 828 38.78 -7.01 -12.35
C ILE A 828 37.49 -6.52 -11.71
N VAL A 829 37.36 -6.56 -10.38
CA VAL A 829 36.18 -6.03 -9.68
C VAL A 829 35.99 -4.55 -10.00
N GLU A 830 37.03 -3.74 -9.85
CA GLU A 830 36.97 -2.30 -10.11
C GLU A 830 36.62 -2.01 -11.57
N THR A 831 37.27 -2.68 -12.52
CA THR A 831 37.01 -2.49 -13.95
C THR A 831 35.60 -2.92 -14.32
N PHE A 832 35.14 -4.08 -13.81
CA PHE A 832 33.79 -4.59 -14.08
C PHE A 832 32.72 -3.60 -13.66
N PHE A 833 32.77 -3.12 -12.41
CA PHE A 833 31.73 -2.23 -11.90
C PHE A 833 31.80 -0.83 -12.50
N ASN A 834 32.99 -0.32 -12.84
CA ASN A 834 33.10 0.91 -13.62
C ASN A 834 32.43 0.77 -14.99
N PHE A 835 32.67 -0.33 -15.69
CA PHE A 835 32.04 -0.58 -16.99
C PHE A 835 30.54 -0.84 -16.87
N ALA A 836 30.10 -1.55 -15.81
CA ALA A 836 28.68 -1.81 -15.56
C ALA A 836 27.91 -0.52 -15.28
N GLU A 837 28.43 0.34 -14.39
CA GLU A 837 27.83 1.63 -14.06
C GLU A 837 27.74 2.54 -15.30
N ALA A 838 28.83 2.64 -16.08
CA ALA A 838 28.85 3.42 -17.31
C ALA A 838 27.87 2.87 -18.35
N SER A 839 27.85 1.55 -18.54
CA SER A 839 26.99 0.88 -19.52
C SER A 839 25.53 1.00 -19.19
N TYR A 840 25.15 0.75 -17.93
CA TYR A 840 23.78 0.93 -17.45
C TYR A 840 23.31 2.37 -17.72
N LEU A 841 24.11 3.36 -17.34
CA LEU A 841 23.78 4.77 -17.51
C LEU A 841 23.60 5.18 -18.97
N GLU A 842 24.52 4.76 -19.83
CA GLU A 842 24.49 5.03 -21.27
C GLU A 842 23.27 4.36 -21.91
N MET A 843 23.10 3.06 -21.69
CA MET A 843 22.01 2.28 -22.26
C MET A 843 20.66 2.78 -21.80
N VAL A 844 20.49 3.09 -20.51
CA VAL A 844 19.19 3.59 -20.03
C VAL A 844 18.85 4.95 -20.64
N LYS A 845 19.80 5.88 -20.69
CA LYS A 845 19.54 7.20 -21.30
C LYS A 845 19.26 7.10 -22.80
N CYS A 846 19.95 6.20 -23.49
CA CYS A 846 19.79 5.99 -24.93
C CYS A 846 18.45 5.32 -25.27
N ASN A 847 18.13 4.23 -24.56
CA ASN A 847 16.98 3.39 -24.87
C ASN A 847 15.68 3.86 -24.21
N PHE A 848 15.75 4.55 -23.07
CA PHE A 848 14.60 4.91 -22.23
C PHE A 848 14.59 6.41 -21.80
N PRO A 849 14.79 7.37 -22.74
CA PRO A 849 14.99 8.78 -22.43
C PRO A 849 13.81 9.44 -21.70
N ASN A 850 12.59 8.92 -21.87
CA ASN A 850 11.38 9.51 -21.31
C ASN A 850 10.91 8.84 -20.00
N ILE A 851 11.57 7.77 -19.55
CA ILE A 851 11.21 7.07 -18.30
C ILE A 851 12.34 6.94 -17.29
N TYR A 852 13.61 7.14 -17.68
CA TYR A 852 14.76 6.89 -16.79
C TYR A 852 14.71 7.67 -15.46
N ARG A 853 14.03 8.83 -15.44
CA ARG A 853 13.88 9.66 -14.24
C ARG A 853 13.05 8.99 -13.14
N TYR A 854 12.24 8.00 -13.50
CA TYR A 854 11.46 7.21 -12.55
C TYR A 854 12.29 6.12 -11.87
N PHE A 855 13.41 5.70 -12.47
CA PHE A 855 14.23 4.61 -11.93
C PHE A 855 14.98 5.02 -10.66
N SER A 856 14.93 4.17 -9.64
CA SER A 856 15.54 4.41 -8.33
C SER A 856 17.02 4.76 -8.46
N LYS A 857 17.75 4.04 -9.33
CA LYS A 857 19.19 4.23 -9.56
C LYS A 857 19.52 5.63 -10.08
N PHE A 858 18.64 6.26 -10.87
CA PHE A 858 18.82 7.64 -11.34
C PHE A 858 18.44 8.68 -10.30
N GLN A 859 17.36 8.44 -9.54
CA GLN A 859 16.94 9.32 -8.45
C GLN A 859 17.98 9.39 -7.32
N ASP A 860 18.74 8.32 -7.15
CA ASP A 860 19.83 8.18 -6.19
C ASP A 860 21.15 8.85 -6.63
N MET A 861 21.26 9.35 -7.85
CA MET A 861 22.50 9.98 -8.32
C MET A 861 22.69 11.41 -7.82
N PRO A 862 23.94 11.83 -7.52
CA PRO A 862 25.18 11.05 -7.61
C PRO A 862 25.45 10.19 -6.36
N TYR A 863 26.06 9.02 -6.55
CA TYR A 863 26.44 8.11 -5.45
C TYR A 863 27.82 7.47 -5.64
N LYS A 864 28.40 6.97 -4.56
CA LYS A 864 29.57 6.10 -4.57
C LYS A 864 29.12 4.65 -4.35
N LEU A 865 29.51 3.76 -5.25
CA LEU A 865 29.35 2.32 -5.14
C LEU A 865 30.53 1.77 -4.32
N LEU A 866 30.26 1.39 -3.07
CA LEU A 866 31.23 0.77 -2.19
C LEU A 866 31.22 -0.74 -2.41
N ILE A 867 32.40 -1.31 -2.69
CA ILE A 867 32.56 -2.73 -2.97
C ILE A 867 33.61 -3.30 -2.03
N THR A 868 33.24 -4.35 -1.32
CA THR A 868 34.16 -5.16 -0.51
C THR A 868 34.40 -6.48 -1.24
N TYR A 869 35.66 -6.71 -1.59
CA TYR A 869 36.15 -7.98 -2.12
C TYR A 869 36.74 -8.83 -0.99
N LYS A 870 36.43 -10.13 -1.00
CA LYS A 870 36.99 -11.10 -0.05
C LYS A 870 37.52 -12.33 -0.77
N ASP A 871 38.80 -12.63 -0.53
CA ASP A 871 39.50 -13.78 -1.08
C ASP A 871 39.33 -14.99 -0.14
N TYR A 872 38.38 -15.88 -0.43
CA TYR A 872 38.38 -17.21 0.18
C TYR A 872 39.12 -18.17 -0.76
N GLU A 873 39.93 -19.08 -0.20
CA GLU A 873 40.81 -19.98 -0.97
C GLU A 873 40.10 -20.80 -2.06
N MET A 874 38.81 -21.09 -1.90
CA MET A 874 38.03 -21.89 -2.85
C MET A 874 36.96 -21.12 -3.62
N ASP A 875 36.47 -19.99 -3.11
CA ASP A 875 35.37 -19.22 -3.74
C ASP A 875 35.40 -17.76 -3.28
N PRO A 876 35.97 -16.81 -4.06
CA PRO A 876 36.00 -15.40 -3.67
C PRO A 876 34.63 -14.75 -3.82
N TRP A 877 34.30 -13.81 -2.92
CA TRP A 877 33.00 -13.14 -2.88
C TRP A 877 33.14 -11.62 -2.95
N ILE A 878 32.11 -10.99 -3.50
CA ILE A 878 31.94 -9.54 -3.54
C ILE A 878 30.65 -9.13 -2.83
N CYS A 879 30.71 -8.00 -2.13
CA CYS A 879 29.58 -7.38 -1.46
C CYS A 879 29.57 -5.89 -1.84
N TYR A 880 28.43 -5.34 -2.27
CA TYR A 880 28.38 -3.94 -2.72
C TYR A 880 27.05 -3.23 -2.42
N TYR A 881 27.13 -1.91 -2.22
CA TYR A 881 26.00 -1.02 -1.93
C TYR A 881 26.35 0.43 -2.28
N ARG A 882 25.34 1.33 -2.32
CA ARG A 882 25.48 2.71 -2.79
C ARG A 882 25.31 3.72 -1.66
N VAL A 883 26.30 4.58 -1.45
CA VAL A 883 26.23 5.72 -0.51
C VAL A 883 26.18 7.02 -1.28
N ALA A 884 25.49 8.04 -0.79
CA ALA A 884 25.44 9.32 -1.49
C ALA A 884 26.82 9.99 -1.52
N CYS A 885 27.10 10.73 -2.59
CA CYS A 885 28.31 11.53 -2.70
C CYS A 885 27.98 12.98 -3.08
N SER A 886 28.87 13.90 -2.73
CA SER A 886 28.74 15.34 -3.01
C SER A 886 29.35 15.76 -4.35
N GLY A 887 29.99 14.84 -5.08
CA GLY A 887 30.59 15.11 -6.38
C GLY A 887 29.57 15.06 -7.53
N ASP A 888 30.01 15.40 -8.74
CA ASP A 888 29.12 15.47 -9.91
C ASP A 888 28.90 14.14 -10.65
N ARG A 889 29.57 13.07 -10.20
CA ARG A 889 29.59 11.77 -10.89
C ARG A 889 29.53 10.62 -9.91
N ASN A 890 29.03 9.49 -10.40
CA ASN A 890 29.12 8.24 -9.68
C ASN A 890 30.58 7.78 -9.58
N LEU A 891 30.92 7.17 -8.46
CA LEU A 891 32.26 6.64 -8.18
C LEU A 891 32.17 5.17 -7.80
N VAL A 892 33.19 4.39 -8.18
CA VAL A 892 33.35 3.00 -7.73
C VAL A 892 34.55 2.96 -6.80
N GLU A 893 34.40 2.35 -5.62
CA GLU A 893 35.48 2.17 -4.67
C GLU A 893 35.55 0.71 -4.23
N VAL A 894 36.70 0.08 -4.47
CA VAL A 894 36.93 -1.32 -4.10
C VAL A 894 37.89 -1.40 -2.93
N SER A 895 37.49 -2.16 -1.91
CA SER A 895 38.27 -2.43 -0.71
C SER A 895 38.47 -3.94 -0.52
N LEU A 896 39.64 -4.33 -0.05
CA LEU A 896 39.88 -5.68 0.45
C LEU A 896 39.37 -5.76 1.89
N GLY A 897 38.41 -6.64 2.17
CA GLY A 897 37.80 -6.76 3.50
C GLY A 897 38.06 -8.10 4.17
N ASP A 898 38.39 -8.06 5.46
CA ASP A 898 38.49 -9.27 6.31
C ASP A 898 37.09 -9.87 6.60
N SER A 899 36.07 -9.02 6.65
CA SER A 899 34.67 -9.39 6.82
C SER A 899 33.78 -8.50 5.94
N PHE A 900 32.64 -9.04 5.52
CA PHE A 900 31.61 -8.22 4.90
C PHE A 900 30.86 -7.47 5.99
N LYS A 901 30.52 -6.21 5.71
CA LYS A 901 29.52 -5.51 6.52
C LYS A 901 28.24 -6.34 6.54
N ASP A 902 27.66 -6.42 7.72
CA ASP A 902 26.27 -6.82 7.85
C ASP A 902 25.38 -5.75 7.20
N TYR A 903 24.13 -6.13 6.99
CA TYR A 903 23.23 -5.31 6.21
C TYR A 903 22.71 -4.13 7.03
N GLU A 904 22.54 -4.29 8.35
CA GLU A 904 22.31 -3.17 9.28
C GLU A 904 23.37 -2.07 9.13
N SER A 905 24.66 -2.41 9.22
CA SER A 905 25.76 -1.44 9.16
C SER A 905 25.85 -0.76 7.80
N ALA A 906 25.64 -1.52 6.71
CA ALA A 906 25.65 -0.96 5.36
C ALA A 906 24.47 0.02 5.17
N ASN A 907 23.26 -0.38 5.56
CA ASN A 907 22.07 0.46 5.43
C ASN A 907 22.15 1.74 6.28
N ASP A 908 22.66 1.67 7.51
CA ASP A 908 22.89 2.85 8.35
C ASP A 908 23.84 3.84 7.66
N GLU A 909 24.92 3.35 7.04
CA GLU A 909 25.84 4.19 6.28
C GLU A 909 25.18 4.79 5.02
N ILE A 910 24.34 4.03 4.31
CA ILE A 910 23.55 4.55 3.18
C ILE A 910 22.67 5.70 3.69
N LEU A 911 21.81 5.47 4.66
CA LEU A 911 20.88 6.48 5.16
C LEU A 911 21.59 7.72 5.68
N GLN A 912 22.66 7.54 6.48
CA GLN A 912 23.46 8.65 6.98
C GLN A 912 24.10 9.45 5.85
N SER A 913 24.66 8.79 4.83
CA SER A 913 25.29 9.48 3.70
C SER A 913 24.30 10.36 2.92
N TYR A 914 23.09 9.87 2.66
CA TYR A 914 22.04 10.64 1.99
C TYR A 914 21.51 11.77 2.88
N GLN A 915 21.25 11.48 4.15
CA GLN A 915 20.76 12.46 5.12
C GLN A 915 21.72 13.64 5.30
N LEU A 916 23.03 13.39 5.35
CA LEU A 916 24.07 14.42 5.44
C LEU A 916 24.05 15.39 4.25
N LEU A 917 23.55 14.96 3.10
CA LEU A 917 23.41 15.76 1.89
C LEU A 917 21.99 16.31 1.68
N GLY A 918 21.08 16.10 2.64
CA GLY A 918 19.68 16.50 2.51
C GLY A 918 18.93 15.74 1.41
N ARG A 919 19.40 14.55 1.05
CA ARG A 919 18.82 13.68 0.02
C ARG A 919 18.18 12.46 0.69
N ILE A 920 17.35 11.73 -0.05
CA ILE A 920 16.65 10.55 0.46
C ILE A 920 16.87 9.40 -0.52
N PRO A 921 17.43 8.25 -0.08
CA PRO A 921 17.67 7.12 -0.97
C PRO A 921 16.36 6.48 -1.43
N LYS A 922 16.35 5.98 -2.66
CA LYS A 922 15.25 5.25 -3.28
C LYS A 922 15.49 3.75 -3.27
N ASN A 923 16.74 3.32 -3.21
CA ASN A 923 17.11 1.92 -3.02
C ASN A 923 18.29 1.78 -2.05
N SER A 924 18.06 1.06 -0.96
CA SER A 924 19.00 0.82 0.14
C SER A 924 19.60 -0.60 0.15
N SER A 925 19.44 -1.35 -0.94
CA SER A 925 19.83 -2.76 -0.99
C SER A 925 21.35 -2.97 -0.92
N LEU A 926 21.75 -4.00 -0.17
CA LEU A 926 23.08 -4.60 -0.20
C LEU A 926 23.06 -5.84 -1.09
N TYR A 927 24.01 -5.93 -2.00
CA TYR A 927 24.12 -7.04 -2.93
C TYR A 927 25.33 -7.90 -2.61
N ARG A 928 25.19 -9.22 -2.79
CA ARG A 928 26.28 -10.19 -2.65
C ARG A 928 26.34 -11.09 -3.89
N SER A 929 27.53 -11.34 -4.39
CA SER A 929 27.75 -12.22 -5.52
C SER A 929 29.10 -12.95 -5.39
N ALA A 930 29.21 -14.13 -5.97
CA ALA A 930 30.49 -14.77 -6.20
C ALA A 930 31.31 -13.96 -7.22
N PHE A 931 32.62 -13.89 -7.03
CA PHE A 931 33.56 -13.25 -7.96
C PHE A 931 33.56 -13.95 -9.32
N SER A 932 33.32 -15.27 -9.36
CA SER A 932 33.21 -16.05 -10.59
C SER A 932 32.13 -15.52 -11.55
N ASN A 933 31.05 -14.90 -11.04
CA ASN A 933 30.02 -14.28 -11.88
C ASN A 933 30.53 -13.06 -12.67
N LEU A 934 31.69 -12.49 -12.30
CA LEU A 934 32.34 -11.40 -13.06
C LEU A 934 33.17 -11.93 -14.23
N LEU A 935 33.53 -13.21 -14.20
CA LEU A 935 34.37 -13.88 -15.21
C LEU A 935 33.57 -14.76 -16.16
N PHE A 936 32.51 -15.36 -15.62
CA PHE A 936 31.73 -16.39 -16.29
C PHE A 936 30.24 -16.02 -16.32
N SER A 937 29.66 -16.14 -17.50
CA SER A 937 28.22 -16.07 -17.72
C SER A 937 27.51 -17.28 -17.11
N ARG A 938 26.30 -17.06 -16.59
CA ARG A 938 25.39 -18.15 -16.19
C ARG A 938 24.66 -18.79 -17.38
N ASN A 939 24.65 -18.11 -18.54
CA ASN A 939 24.07 -18.63 -19.77
C ASN A 939 25.08 -19.48 -20.54
N SER A 940 24.67 -20.69 -20.95
CA SER A 940 25.54 -21.70 -21.56
C SER A 940 25.97 -21.39 -23.00
N SER A 941 25.37 -20.42 -23.68
CA SER A 941 25.65 -20.10 -25.08
C SER A 941 26.83 -19.14 -25.26
N GLU A 942 26.96 -18.11 -24.42
CA GLU A 942 27.94 -17.03 -24.57
C GLU A 942 28.52 -16.57 -23.22
N ASN A 943 29.82 -16.29 -23.19
CA ASN A 943 30.51 -15.83 -21.98
C ASN A 943 30.52 -14.29 -21.87
N THR A 944 29.37 -13.70 -21.53
CA THR A 944 29.13 -12.25 -21.45
C THR A 944 28.63 -11.79 -20.06
N PRO A 945 29.45 -11.95 -18.98
CA PRO A 945 29.05 -11.60 -17.62
C PRO A 945 28.68 -10.12 -17.42
N LEU A 946 29.36 -9.18 -18.09
CA LEU A 946 29.05 -7.75 -17.99
C LEU A 946 27.69 -7.44 -18.60
N SER A 947 27.43 -7.94 -19.82
CA SER A 947 26.13 -7.78 -20.48
C SER A 947 25.00 -8.32 -19.60
N ASN A 948 25.12 -9.56 -19.11
CA ASN A 948 24.10 -10.17 -18.25
C ASN A 948 23.79 -9.32 -17.02
N HIS A 949 24.83 -8.79 -16.36
CA HIS A 949 24.65 -7.95 -15.18
C HIS A 949 23.89 -6.66 -15.51
N VAL A 950 24.27 -5.96 -16.59
CA VAL A 950 23.64 -4.69 -16.99
C VAL A 950 22.18 -4.92 -17.41
N TYR A 951 21.89 -5.99 -18.15
CA TYR A 951 20.52 -6.32 -18.55
C TYR A 951 19.62 -6.67 -17.36
N GLU A 952 20.14 -7.37 -16.35
CA GLU A 952 19.39 -7.64 -15.12
C GLU A 952 19.15 -6.35 -14.31
N GLU A 953 20.10 -5.42 -14.26
CA GLU A 953 19.85 -4.11 -13.66
C GLU A 953 18.77 -3.31 -14.40
N ILE A 954 18.79 -3.33 -15.75
CA ILE A 954 17.76 -2.68 -16.57
C ILE A 954 16.39 -3.34 -16.34
N ARG A 955 16.33 -4.68 -16.26
CA ARG A 955 15.12 -5.43 -15.93
C ARG A 955 14.54 -4.94 -14.60
N ASN A 956 15.35 -4.91 -13.54
CA ASN A 956 14.93 -4.46 -12.22
C ASN A 956 14.34 -3.05 -12.26
N SER A 957 14.97 -2.12 -12.99
CA SER A 957 14.44 -0.76 -13.12
C SER A 957 13.15 -0.64 -13.94
N LEU A 958 12.94 -1.49 -14.95
CA LEU A 958 11.66 -1.55 -15.66
C LEU A 958 10.55 -2.17 -14.78
N GLU A 959 10.89 -3.16 -13.95
CA GLU A 959 9.96 -3.78 -13.00
C GLU A 959 9.48 -2.80 -11.92
N GLU A 960 10.25 -1.76 -11.59
CA GLU A 960 9.80 -0.66 -10.71
C GLU A 960 8.55 0.07 -11.26
N ILE A 961 8.35 0.08 -12.59
CA ILE A 961 7.21 0.74 -13.25
C ILE A 961 6.12 -0.26 -13.61
N PHE A 962 6.49 -1.38 -14.25
CA PHE A 962 5.52 -2.32 -14.84
C PHE A 962 5.18 -3.51 -13.93
N GLY A 963 5.83 -3.61 -12.76
CA GLY A 963 5.87 -4.83 -11.97
C GLY A 963 6.66 -5.93 -12.67
N LYS A 964 6.67 -7.14 -12.09
CA LYS A 964 7.44 -8.30 -12.56
C LYS A 964 7.27 -8.57 -14.06
N ILE A 965 8.40 -8.73 -14.78
CA ILE A 965 8.51 -8.95 -16.24
C ILE A 965 8.97 -10.39 -16.55
#